data_AF-A0A950VP91-F1
#
_entry.id   AF-A0A950VP91-F1
#
_cell.length_a   1.000
_cell.length_b   1.000
_cell.length_c   1.000
_cell.angle_alpha   90.00
_cell.angle_beta   90.00
_cell.angle_gamma   90.00
#
_symmetry.space_group_name_H-M   'P 1'
#
loop_
_entity.id
_entity.type
_entity.pdbx_description
1 polymer ?
#
loop_
_entity_poly.entity_id
_entity_poly.type
_entity_poly.pdbx_seq_one_letter_code
_entity_poly.pdbx_strand_id
1 'polypeptide(L)'
;MQQLQDGPVDLSPPPGFCPYVGLEAYTERDSDYFFGRERDERVLSANLYASRLTILYGASGVGKTSVLLAGLVPHLASTPSTATVVFREWQTDSFEDALKSACASAVERSAGKRVDADPSAPLDDLLFTLGQHLRGPITLLFDQFEEFFLYHPATNGGVSFDVELARVINREDVDASVLIVLREEGLASLDRFRIRIPNLLSNRLRLRHLDMRAAESAIRRPLDVYNARVDAARRVDIEDDLVLRLLADVRTGLDLLGDSRAGGAASQATAGAEQPEIETPFLQMVLTRLWDAEQASNSRTLRLSTYESLGAAERIVRTHLESALASLSRREKEAAAEAFRYLVTPSRTKISYSVSDLVQFTGLTPERLQPMLQQLAEGRARILREVQPVARSVEEQPEPRFEVFHDVLARPIEDWQKRFATNRARTRQTRRRFGVFAVALALLAAGYFLIYVPWQENQPWGYMQDLASGETYDLSGNLVRIGRNASDIKNDIDLRPQNVSRIHLMIFRDLTTDDLRSLYGTTINARFLPYGQTARLHDGDILAFSGEAALKFSSNLARGMNPSGAHAIVIDGTRRSILPLADGVNFLSLDASGGIQQAQSDPGDSIMTVTVEPSSDLGRRVSIMTPVTGIKLTAKIDDYNYPSYNLPPNNTYTVFPISNVSDPPYATRVAYRYGTTDFQLVDVTGN
;
A
#
# COMPACT_ATOMS: atom_id res chain seq x y z
N MET A 1 36.66 -16.99 58.20
CA MET A 1 35.53 -17.83 58.61
C MET A 1 34.32 -16.93 58.82
N GLN A 2 33.39 -16.91 57.87
CA GLN A 2 32.07 -16.30 58.03
C GLN A 2 31.08 -17.47 57.92
N GLN A 3 30.27 -17.64 58.95
CA GLN A 3 29.37 -18.77 59.14
C GLN A 3 28.37 -18.86 57.97
N LEU A 4 28.41 -19.96 57.22
CA LEU A 4 27.32 -20.40 56.36
C LEU A 4 26.17 -20.85 57.27
N GLN A 5 25.08 -20.10 57.24
CA GLN A 5 23.80 -20.54 57.78
C GLN A 5 23.16 -21.46 56.73
N ASP A 6 23.36 -22.77 56.87
CA ASP A 6 22.58 -23.78 56.16
C ASP A 6 21.17 -23.85 56.76
N GLY A 7 20.30 -22.93 56.35
CA GLY A 7 18.86 -23.19 56.33
C GLY A 7 18.54 -24.20 55.22
N PRO A 8 17.42 -24.96 55.30
CA PRO A 8 17.05 -25.85 54.22
C PRO A 8 16.93 -25.04 52.93
N VAL A 9 17.77 -25.35 51.95
CA VAL A 9 17.70 -24.75 50.61
C VAL A 9 16.31 -25.06 50.08
N ASP A 10 15.50 -24.03 49.86
CA ASP A 10 14.20 -24.19 49.21
C ASP A 10 14.45 -24.65 47.77
N LEU A 11 14.25 -25.95 47.53
CA LEU A 11 14.43 -26.58 46.22
C LEU A 11 13.22 -26.34 45.30
N SER A 12 12.22 -25.57 45.75
CA SER A 12 11.03 -25.27 44.96
C SER A 12 11.39 -24.41 43.74
N PRO A 13 10.87 -24.74 42.55
CA PRO A 13 11.13 -23.94 41.36
C PRO A 13 10.45 -22.56 41.47
N PRO A 14 11.09 -21.48 40.96
CA PRO A 14 10.55 -20.13 41.05
C PRO A 14 9.20 -20.01 40.30
N PRO A 15 8.39 -18.98 40.62
CA PRO A 15 7.17 -18.70 39.87
C PRO A 15 7.45 -18.54 38.37
N GLY A 16 6.68 -19.24 37.52
CA GLY A 16 6.86 -19.21 36.07
C GLY A 16 8.00 -20.09 35.53
N PHE A 17 8.64 -20.92 36.36
CA PHE A 17 9.64 -21.90 35.91
C PHE A 17 9.05 -22.91 34.91
N CYS A 18 9.82 -23.23 33.88
CA CYS A 18 9.56 -24.26 32.90
C CYS A 18 10.69 -25.31 32.96
N PRO A 19 10.39 -26.62 33.04
CA PRO A 19 11.43 -27.67 33.06
C PRO A 19 12.14 -27.87 31.71
N TYR A 20 11.67 -27.21 30.65
CA TYR A 20 12.22 -27.27 29.30
C TYR A 20 12.82 -25.93 28.89
N VAL A 21 14.08 -25.93 28.45
CA VAL A 21 14.89 -24.72 28.18
C VAL A 21 14.73 -24.14 26.76
N GLY A 22 13.96 -24.81 25.90
CA GLY A 22 13.71 -24.36 24.54
C GLY A 22 14.95 -24.47 23.64
N LEU A 23 15.33 -23.37 22.98
CA LEU A 23 16.51 -23.35 22.10
C LEU A 23 17.83 -23.15 22.87
N GLU A 24 17.76 -22.78 24.14
CA GLU A 24 18.96 -22.59 24.97
C GLU A 24 19.61 -23.94 25.31
N ALA A 25 20.91 -23.93 25.59
CA ALA A 25 21.58 -25.12 26.09
C ALA A 25 21.29 -25.27 27.58
N TYR A 26 20.96 -26.49 28.03
CA TYR A 26 21.00 -26.81 29.47
C TYR A 26 22.37 -26.45 30.06
N THR A 27 22.36 -25.78 31.21
CA THR A 27 23.56 -25.37 31.96
C THR A 27 23.74 -26.22 33.21
N GLU A 28 24.81 -25.97 33.97
CA GLU A 28 25.07 -26.63 35.26
C GLU A 28 23.87 -26.52 36.23
N ARG A 29 23.16 -25.39 36.20
CA ARG A 29 21.98 -25.14 37.06
C ARG A 29 20.77 -26.00 36.68
N ASP A 30 20.74 -26.48 35.45
CA ASP A 30 19.64 -27.24 34.88
C ASP A 30 19.92 -28.76 34.89
N SER A 31 21.05 -29.19 35.48
CA SER A 31 21.52 -30.58 35.49
C SER A 31 20.44 -31.57 35.95
N ASP A 32 19.69 -31.21 36.99
CA ASP A 32 18.61 -32.04 37.52
C ASP A 32 17.45 -32.26 36.52
N TYR A 33 17.31 -31.40 35.51
CA TYR A 33 16.28 -31.49 34.47
C TYR A 33 16.84 -32.02 33.14
N PHE A 34 18.13 -32.37 33.07
CA PHE A 34 18.77 -32.83 31.85
C PHE A 34 18.74 -34.36 31.74
N PHE A 35 17.92 -34.89 30.83
CA PHE A 35 17.69 -36.34 30.69
C PHE A 35 17.84 -36.85 29.25
N GLY A 36 18.03 -38.17 29.12
CA GLY A 36 18.16 -38.85 27.83
C GLY A 36 19.60 -38.95 27.31
N ARG A 37 20.58 -38.41 28.04
CA ARG A 37 22.01 -38.41 27.68
C ARG A 37 22.90 -39.13 28.68
N GLU A 38 22.32 -39.93 29.58
CA GLU A 38 23.04 -40.59 30.68
C GLU A 38 24.08 -41.62 30.18
N ARG A 39 23.87 -42.18 28.98
CA ARG A 39 24.86 -43.04 28.34
C ARG A 39 26.01 -42.22 27.75
N ASP A 40 25.69 -41.14 27.05
CA ASP A 40 26.69 -40.28 26.41
C ASP A 40 27.58 -39.62 27.46
N GLU A 41 27.00 -39.12 28.56
CA GLU A 41 27.72 -38.57 29.70
C GLU A 41 28.71 -39.56 30.31
N ARG A 42 28.27 -40.79 30.61
CA ARG A 42 29.14 -41.84 31.18
C ARG A 42 30.27 -42.24 30.24
N VAL A 43 30.00 -42.33 28.94
CA VAL A 43 31.04 -42.66 27.95
C VAL A 43 32.03 -41.50 27.84
N LEU A 44 31.54 -40.27 27.80
CA LEU A 44 32.37 -39.08 27.72
C LEU A 44 33.26 -38.92 28.95
N SER A 45 32.69 -39.05 30.15
CA SER A 45 33.47 -38.95 31.40
C SER A 45 34.53 -40.05 31.49
N ALA A 46 34.18 -41.30 31.18
CA ALA A 46 35.15 -42.41 31.20
C ALA A 46 36.32 -42.19 30.22
N ASN A 47 36.06 -41.67 29.01
CA ASN A 47 37.13 -41.39 28.04
C ASN A 47 38.00 -40.21 28.48
N LEU A 48 37.39 -39.19 29.10
CA LEU A 48 38.12 -38.03 29.61
C LEU A 48 39.06 -38.41 30.77
N TYR A 49 38.63 -39.32 31.65
CA TYR A 49 39.51 -39.87 32.69
C TYR A 49 40.61 -40.79 32.15
N ALA A 50 40.34 -41.47 31.03
CA ALA A 50 41.28 -42.44 30.45
C ALA A 50 42.29 -41.83 29.47
N SER A 51 42.08 -40.60 29.00
CA SER A 51 42.88 -39.99 27.94
C SER A 51 43.06 -38.49 28.12
N ARG A 52 44.29 -38.02 27.91
CA ARG A 52 44.64 -36.59 27.98
C ARG A 52 43.97 -35.73 26.91
N LEU A 53 43.57 -36.35 25.80
CA LEU A 53 42.84 -35.68 24.74
C LEU A 53 41.63 -36.53 24.37
N THR A 54 40.46 -35.91 24.40
CA THR A 54 39.21 -36.48 23.90
C THR A 54 38.63 -35.51 22.88
N ILE A 55 38.13 -36.01 21.76
CA ILE A 55 37.39 -35.20 20.78
C ILE A 55 35.93 -35.60 20.80
N LEU A 56 35.05 -34.68 21.16
CA LEU A 56 33.61 -34.85 21.01
C LEU A 56 33.14 -34.09 19.78
N TYR A 57 32.51 -34.79 18.84
CA TYR A 57 31.98 -34.16 17.64
C TYR A 57 30.57 -34.65 17.34
N GLY A 58 29.81 -33.87 16.58
CA GLY A 58 28.45 -34.24 16.21
C GLY A 58 27.77 -33.14 15.40
N ALA A 59 26.69 -33.50 14.72
CA ALA A 59 25.87 -32.57 13.96
C ALA A 59 25.43 -31.35 14.81
N SER A 60 25.05 -30.27 14.14
CA SER A 60 24.45 -29.10 14.82
C SER A 60 23.19 -29.54 15.58
N GLY A 61 22.89 -28.89 16.70
CA GLY A 61 21.66 -29.18 17.44
C GLY A 61 21.64 -30.47 18.26
N VAL A 62 22.56 -31.43 18.14
CA VAL A 62 22.49 -32.71 18.90
C VAL A 62 22.69 -32.59 20.43
N GLY A 63 22.92 -31.39 20.95
CA GLY A 63 23.06 -31.14 22.40
C GLY A 63 24.48 -31.21 22.94
N LYS A 64 25.53 -30.99 22.13
CA LYS A 64 26.94 -31.01 22.55
C LYS A 64 27.21 -30.13 23.78
N THR A 65 26.87 -28.85 23.68
CA THR A 65 27.02 -27.88 24.78
C THR A 65 26.21 -28.27 26.01
N SER A 66 25.00 -28.83 25.84
CA SER A 66 24.17 -29.29 26.96
C SER A 66 24.76 -30.51 27.68
N VAL A 67 25.26 -31.51 26.94
CA VAL A 67 25.96 -32.66 27.51
C VAL A 67 27.20 -32.19 28.29
N LEU A 68 27.91 -31.20 27.77
CA LEU A 68 29.09 -30.64 28.41
C LEU A 68 28.73 -29.88 29.69
N LEU A 69 27.81 -28.92 29.63
CA LEU A 69 27.50 -28.03 30.75
C LEU A 69 26.59 -28.64 31.82
N ALA A 70 25.59 -29.42 31.43
CA ALA A 70 24.58 -29.96 32.34
C ALA A 70 24.82 -31.43 32.73
N GLY A 71 25.59 -32.17 31.93
CA GLY A 71 26.01 -33.53 32.27
C GLY A 71 27.42 -33.55 32.86
N LEU A 72 28.41 -33.23 32.03
CA LEU A 72 29.82 -33.45 32.36
C LEU A 72 30.35 -32.50 33.45
N VAL A 73 30.09 -31.20 33.37
CA VAL A 73 30.60 -30.21 34.35
C VAL A 73 30.17 -30.54 35.80
N PRO A 74 28.87 -30.78 36.10
CA PRO A 74 28.44 -31.22 37.42
C PRO A 74 29.13 -32.50 37.89
N HIS A 75 29.29 -33.48 36.99
CA HIS A 75 29.98 -34.74 37.28
C HIS A 75 31.44 -34.50 37.68
N LEU A 76 32.17 -33.67 36.93
CA LEU A 76 33.56 -33.32 37.23
C LEU A 76 33.69 -32.48 38.51
N ALA A 77 32.75 -31.56 38.75
CA ALA A 77 32.73 -30.72 39.96
C ALA A 77 32.54 -31.55 41.25
N SER A 78 31.88 -32.71 41.15
CA SER A 78 31.75 -33.65 42.27
C SER A 78 33.06 -34.40 42.61
N THR A 79 34.07 -34.34 41.73
CA THR A 79 35.36 -34.98 41.95
C THR A 79 36.28 -34.06 42.76
N PRO A 80 36.75 -34.47 43.96
CA PRO A 80 37.64 -33.66 44.78
C PRO A 80 38.93 -33.28 44.03
N SER A 81 39.47 -32.10 44.34
CA SER A 81 40.76 -31.63 43.80
C SER A 81 40.84 -31.59 42.27
N THR A 82 39.71 -31.45 41.58
CA THR A 82 39.64 -31.27 40.13
C THR A 82 39.25 -29.84 39.80
N ALA A 83 39.94 -29.19 38.87
CA ALA A 83 39.56 -27.88 38.35
C ALA A 83 39.03 -28.03 36.93
N THR A 84 37.79 -27.60 36.70
CA THR A 84 37.16 -27.67 35.38
C THR A 84 37.08 -26.28 34.76
N VAL A 85 37.58 -26.15 33.54
CA VAL A 85 37.57 -24.91 32.76
C VAL A 85 36.74 -25.14 31.51
N VAL A 86 35.63 -24.42 31.37
CA VAL A 86 34.88 -24.40 30.10
C VAL A 86 35.26 -23.13 29.35
N PHE A 87 35.74 -23.26 28.13
CA PHE A 87 36.14 -22.13 27.30
C PHE A 87 35.46 -22.17 25.94
N ARG A 88 34.88 -21.03 25.55
CA ARG A 88 34.10 -20.85 24.30
C ARG A 88 34.30 -19.47 23.66
N GLU A 89 35.17 -18.64 24.22
CA GLU A 89 35.39 -17.25 23.81
C GLU A 89 36.53 -17.18 22.77
N TRP A 90 36.42 -17.98 21.71
CA TRP A 90 37.44 -18.08 20.65
C TRP A 90 37.49 -16.87 19.73
N GLN A 91 36.50 -15.98 19.82
CA GLN A 91 36.36 -14.89 18.89
C GLN A 91 37.40 -13.80 19.22
N THR A 92 37.78 -13.60 20.48
CA THR A 92 38.64 -12.48 20.88
C THR A 92 40.11 -12.67 20.47
N ASP A 93 40.84 -11.58 20.17
CA ASP A 93 42.28 -11.64 19.90
C ASP A 93 43.10 -11.96 21.17
N SER A 94 42.57 -11.59 22.34
CA SER A 94 43.12 -11.90 23.66
C SER A 94 42.53 -13.18 24.25
N PHE A 95 42.04 -14.11 23.43
CA PHE A 95 41.46 -15.37 23.92
C PHE A 95 42.45 -16.17 24.78
N GLU A 96 43.76 -16.09 24.47
CA GLU A 96 44.80 -16.75 25.25
C GLU A 96 44.83 -16.20 26.69
N ASP A 97 44.79 -14.88 26.88
CA ASP A 97 44.75 -14.25 28.20
C ASP A 97 43.45 -14.61 28.96
N ALA A 98 42.33 -14.64 28.25
CA ALA A 98 41.03 -15.04 28.81
C ALA A 98 41.05 -16.50 29.27
N LEU A 99 41.62 -17.41 28.46
CA LEU A 99 41.76 -18.82 28.79
C LEU A 99 42.68 -19.02 30.01
N LYS A 100 43.86 -18.39 30.01
CA LYS A 100 44.81 -18.45 31.13
C LYS A 100 44.18 -17.94 32.43
N SER A 101 43.44 -16.83 32.36
CA SER A 101 42.67 -16.27 33.48
C SER A 101 41.57 -17.20 33.97
N ALA A 102 40.87 -17.88 33.04
CA ALA A 102 39.85 -18.87 33.36
C ALA A 102 40.44 -20.10 34.07
N CYS A 103 41.62 -20.57 33.64
CA CYS A 103 42.37 -21.65 34.29
C CYS A 103 42.75 -21.28 35.72
N ALA A 104 43.37 -20.11 35.93
CA ALA A 104 43.74 -19.64 37.26
C ALA A 104 42.50 -19.54 38.17
N SER A 105 41.42 -18.92 37.67
CA SER A 105 40.18 -18.74 38.43
C SER A 105 39.52 -20.08 38.80
N ALA A 106 39.54 -21.08 37.92
CA ALA A 106 38.99 -22.41 38.20
C ALA A 106 39.78 -23.13 39.29
N VAL A 107 41.10 -23.01 39.26
CA VAL A 107 41.99 -23.61 40.26
C VAL A 107 41.85 -22.89 41.60
N GLU A 108 41.75 -21.55 41.63
CA GLU A 108 41.50 -20.81 42.87
C GLU A 108 40.18 -21.21 43.53
N ARG A 109 39.11 -21.39 42.75
CA ARG A 109 37.82 -21.87 43.25
C ARG A 109 37.92 -23.28 43.85
N SER A 110 38.62 -24.19 43.18
CA SER A 110 38.73 -25.58 43.61
C SER A 110 39.72 -25.77 44.78
N ALA A 111 40.80 -24.98 44.81
CA ALA A 111 41.82 -25.01 45.87
C ALA A 111 41.46 -24.14 47.10
N GLY A 112 40.48 -23.24 46.98
CA GLY A 112 40.02 -22.37 48.08
C GLY A 112 41.01 -21.28 48.51
N LYS A 113 42.01 -20.96 47.68
CA LYS A 113 43.04 -19.94 47.94
C LYS A 113 43.46 -19.28 46.63
N ARG A 114 43.95 -18.04 46.71
CA ARG A 114 44.57 -17.38 45.55
C ARG A 114 45.84 -18.11 45.13
N VAL A 115 46.06 -18.17 43.83
CA VAL A 115 47.22 -18.83 43.23
C VAL A 115 48.02 -17.78 42.47
N ASP A 116 49.34 -17.78 42.67
CA ASP A 116 50.23 -16.92 41.90
C ASP A 116 50.46 -17.56 40.53
N ALA A 117 49.98 -16.89 39.49
CA ALA A 117 49.97 -17.40 38.13
C ALA A 117 50.54 -16.31 37.23
N ASP A 118 51.67 -16.59 36.58
CA ASP A 118 52.27 -15.67 35.61
C ASP A 118 51.47 -15.71 34.30
N PRO A 119 50.71 -14.64 33.95
CA PRO A 119 49.90 -14.64 32.73
C PRO A 119 50.74 -14.65 31.45
N SER A 120 52.01 -14.22 31.55
CA SER A 120 52.94 -14.20 30.42
C SER A 120 53.55 -15.57 30.11
N ALA A 121 53.43 -16.53 31.04
CA ALA A 121 53.91 -17.88 30.83
C ALA A 121 53.13 -18.60 29.70
N PRO A 122 53.78 -19.51 28.95
CA PRO A 122 53.09 -20.43 28.05
C PRO A 122 52.03 -21.24 28.80
N LEU A 123 50.94 -21.61 28.14
CA LEU A 123 49.81 -22.31 28.75
C LEU A 123 50.24 -23.61 29.47
N ASP A 124 51.19 -24.35 28.92
CA ASP A 124 51.69 -25.58 29.54
C ASP A 124 52.45 -25.34 30.85
N ASP A 125 53.29 -24.30 30.93
CA ASP A 125 53.99 -23.92 32.16
C ASP A 125 53.05 -23.34 33.21
N LEU A 126 52.03 -22.58 32.77
CA LEU A 126 50.95 -22.10 33.62
C LEU A 126 50.19 -23.27 34.23
N LEU A 127 49.72 -24.23 33.41
CA LEU A 127 48.95 -25.39 33.88
C LEU A 127 49.79 -26.30 34.78
N PHE A 128 51.09 -26.45 34.49
CA PHE A 128 52.02 -27.14 35.38
C PHE A 128 52.01 -26.49 36.78
N THR A 129 52.21 -25.17 36.84
CA THR A 129 52.24 -24.41 38.10
C THR A 129 50.91 -24.50 38.85
N LEU A 130 49.80 -24.29 38.13
CA LEU A 130 48.45 -24.40 38.69
C LEU A 130 48.15 -25.81 39.22
N GLY A 131 48.59 -26.85 38.51
CA GLY A 131 48.44 -28.25 38.92
C GLY A 131 49.16 -28.56 40.23
N GLN A 132 50.36 -28.00 40.44
CA GLN A 132 51.09 -28.12 41.72
C GLN A 132 50.33 -27.50 42.90
N HIS A 133 49.60 -26.40 42.65
CA HIS A 133 48.78 -25.76 43.68
C HIS A 133 47.49 -26.52 43.98
N LEU A 134 46.86 -27.11 42.96
CA LEU A 134 45.63 -27.90 43.07
C LEU A 134 45.86 -29.29 43.67
N ARG A 135 47.01 -29.92 43.36
CA ARG A 135 47.32 -31.33 43.64
C ARG A 135 46.29 -32.30 43.05
N GLY A 136 45.87 -32.02 41.83
CA GLY A 136 44.95 -32.86 41.07
C GLY A 136 44.78 -32.33 39.64
N PRO A 137 43.93 -32.99 38.85
CA PRO A 137 43.88 -32.76 37.41
C PRO A 137 43.14 -31.46 37.06
N ILE A 138 43.64 -30.77 36.04
CA ILE A 138 42.96 -29.63 35.40
C ILE A 138 42.29 -30.13 34.13
N THR A 139 40.97 -29.97 34.02
CA THR A 139 40.20 -30.41 32.87
C THR A 139 39.78 -29.22 32.03
N LEU A 140 40.30 -29.13 30.82
CA LEU A 140 39.99 -28.08 29.84
C LEU A 140 38.91 -28.58 28.87
N LEU A 141 37.76 -27.94 28.90
CA LEU A 141 36.61 -28.23 28.06
C LEU A 141 36.47 -27.11 27.03
N PHE A 142 36.96 -27.35 25.81
CA PHE A 142 36.92 -26.42 24.70
C PHE A 142 35.64 -26.63 23.90
N ASP A 143 34.63 -25.79 24.12
CA ASP A 143 33.37 -25.84 23.39
C ASP A 143 33.40 -24.95 22.16
N GLN A 144 32.68 -25.33 21.10
CA GLN A 144 32.65 -24.61 19.81
C GLN A 144 34.05 -24.37 19.22
N PHE A 145 34.96 -25.35 19.34
CA PHE A 145 36.37 -25.17 18.94
C PHE A 145 36.55 -24.93 17.43
N GLU A 146 35.55 -25.23 16.60
CA GLU A 146 35.57 -24.82 15.19
C GLU A 146 35.71 -23.30 14.99
N GLU A 147 35.23 -22.51 15.96
CA GLU A 147 35.33 -21.05 15.90
C GLU A 147 36.77 -20.57 16.03
N PHE A 148 37.64 -21.30 16.76
CA PHE A 148 39.06 -20.99 16.80
C PHE A 148 39.68 -21.00 15.39
N PHE A 149 39.34 -21.97 14.54
CA PHE A 149 39.86 -22.01 13.17
C PHE A 149 39.28 -20.91 12.28
N LEU A 150 38.03 -20.51 12.56
CA LEU A 150 37.35 -19.47 11.81
C LEU A 150 37.94 -18.09 12.10
N TYR A 151 38.22 -17.78 13.36
CA TYR A 151 38.71 -16.46 13.79
C TYR A 151 40.24 -16.36 13.80
N HIS A 152 40.96 -17.46 14.01
CA HIS A 152 42.43 -17.50 14.10
C HIS A 152 43.06 -18.38 13.01
N PRO A 153 42.94 -18.04 11.71
CA PRO A 153 43.47 -18.86 10.63
C PRO A 153 45.00 -18.97 10.69
N ALA A 154 45.55 -20.09 10.20
CA ALA A 154 46.99 -20.31 10.21
C ALA A 154 47.70 -19.29 9.30
N THR A 155 48.41 -18.33 9.88
CA THR A 155 49.32 -17.43 9.15
C THR A 155 50.71 -18.07 8.99
N ASN A 156 51.49 -17.61 8.02
CA ASN A 156 52.85 -18.06 7.74
C ASN A 156 53.78 -17.74 8.94
N GLY A 157 53.75 -18.58 9.97
CA GLY A 157 54.46 -18.40 11.23
C GLY A 157 54.04 -19.37 12.33
N GLY A 158 52.87 -20.02 12.22
CA GLY A 158 52.33 -20.90 13.26
C GLY A 158 51.84 -20.08 14.46
N VAL A 159 50.57 -20.18 14.81
CA VAL A 159 50.03 -19.45 15.97
C VAL A 159 50.69 -20.00 17.25
N SER A 160 51.11 -19.12 18.18
CA SER A 160 51.77 -19.50 19.45
C SER A 160 50.98 -20.57 20.20
N PHE A 161 49.66 -20.37 20.29
CA PHE A 161 48.73 -21.30 20.90
C PHE A 161 48.78 -22.73 20.33
N ASP A 162 49.05 -22.93 19.03
CA ASP A 162 49.08 -24.27 18.45
C ASP A 162 50.18 -25.13 19.06
N VAL A 163 51.32 -24.49 19.36
CA VAL A 163 52.48 -25.11 19.98
C VAL A 163 52.19 -25.35 21.46
N GLU A 164 51.61 -24.38 22.15
CA GLU A 164 51.26 -24.47 23.57
C GLU A 164 50.25 -25.59 23.83
N LEU A 165 49.14 -25.65 23.07
CA LEU A 165 48.16 -26.72 23.20
C LEU A 165 48.77 -28.11 22.95
N ALA A 166 49.64 -28.23 21.95
CA ALA A 166 50.35 -29.48 21.71
C ALA A 166 51.29 -29.85 22.88
N ARG A 167 51.95 -28.88 23.51
CA ARG A 167 52.77 -29.12 24.70
C ARG A 167 51.92 -29.56 25.89
N VAL A 168 50.78 -28.91 26.16
CA VAL A 168 49.83 -29.33 27.21
C VAL A 168 49.46 -30.81 27.06
N ILE A 169 49.19 -31.25 25.83
CA ILE A 169 48.75 -32.63 25.56
C ILE A 169 49.91 -33.63 25.65
N ASN A 170 51.09 -33.27 25.15
CA ASN A 170 52.25 -34.18 25.05
C ASN A 170 53.11 -34.24 26.32
N ARG A 171 53.09 -33.23 27.20
CA ARG A 171 53.95 -33.13 28.38
C ARG A 171 53.43 -33.96 29.55
N GLU A 172 54.10 -35.06 29.87
CA GLU A 172 53.68 -35.98 30.95
C GLU A 172 53.62 -35.34 32.35
N ASP A 173 54.40 -34.30 32.60
CA ASP A 173 54.46 -33.57 33.88
C ASP A 173 53.29 -32.58 34.09
N VAL A 174 52.53 -32.27 33.03
CA VAL A 174 51.31 -31.46 33.11
C VAL A 174 50.12 -32.38 33.35
N ASP A 175 49.51 -32.30 34.53
CA ASP A 175 48.31 -33.05 34.90
C ASP A 175 47.04 -32.34 34.39
N ALA A 176 46.93 -32.27 33.05
CA ALA A 176 45.79 -31.68 32.38
C ALA A 176 45.17 -32.62 31.35
N SER A 177 43.85 -32.64 31.29
CA SER A 177 43.07 -33.31 30.25
C SER A 177 42.33 -32.27 29.41
N VAL A 178 42.22 -32.53 28.11
CA VAL A 178 41.60 -31.63 27.12
C VAL A 178 40.47 -32.37 26.42
N LEU A 179 39.26 -31.82 26.53
CA LEU A 179 38.12 -32.18 25.69
C LEU A 179 37.92 -31.11 24.63
N ILE A 180 38.10 -31.47 23.35
CA ILE A 180 37.77 -30.60 22.23
C ILE A 180 36.38 -30.97 21.73
N VAL A 181 35.44 -30.02 21.81
CA VAL A 181 34.09 -30.17 21.29
C VAL A 181 33.94 -29.33 20.03
N LEU A 182 33.48 -29.97 18.96
CA LEU A 182 33.28 -29.30 17.68
C LEU A 182 32.11 -29.86 16.87
N ARG A 183 31.67 -29.11 15.86
CA ARG A 183 30.74 -29.63 14.85
C ARG A 183 31.38 -30.68 13.94
N GLU A 184 30.57 -31.55 13.36
CA GLU A 184 31.05 -32.57 12.39
C GLU A 184 31.89 -31.98 11.26
N GLU A 185 31.50 -30.82 10.71
CA GLU A 185 32.24 -30.19 9.61
C GLU A 185 33.60 -29.63 10.05
N GLY A 186 33.75 -29.29 11.34
CA GLY A 186 35.00 -28.76 11.90
C GLY A 186 36.09 -29.82 12.13
N LEU A 187 35.76 -31.12 12.03
CA LEU A 187 36.68 -32.20 12.34
C LEU A 187 37.91 -32.22 11.43
N ALA A 188 37.72 -31.86 10.16
CA ALA A 188 38.82 -31.77 9.19
C ALA A 188 39.84 -30.68 9.56
N SER A 189 39.38 -29.59 10.20
CA SER A 189 40.25 -28.47 10.61
C SER A 189 41.26 -28.87 11.68
N LEU A 190 41.02 -29.96 12.42
CA LEU A 190 41.98 -30.52 13.38
C LEU A 190 43.29 -30.97 12.73
N ASP A 191 43.35 -31.22 11.41
CA ASP A 191 44.59 -31.59 10.71
C ASP A 191 45.73 -30.56 10.94
N ARG A 192 45.37 -29.30 11.23
CA ARG A 192 46.29 -28.24 11.68
C ARG A 192 47.20 -28.66 12.84
N PHE A 193 46.71 -29.50 13.76
CA PHE A 193 47.48 -29.96 14.93
C PHE A 193 48.18 -31.29 14.71
N ARG A 194 47.89 -32.01 13.62
CA ARG A 194 48.32 -33.40 13.40
C ARG A 194 49.83 -33.59 13.41
N ILE A 195 50.58 -32.61 12.94
CA ILE A 195 52.06 -32.63 12.95
C ILE A 195 52.60 -32.62 14.39
N ARG A 196 51.93 -31.90 15.31
CA ARG A 196 52.39 -31.70 16.69
C ARG A 196 51.75 -32.68 17.68
N ILE A 197 50.60 -33.26 17.33
CA ILE A 197 49.85 -34.20 18.16
C ILE A 197 49.62 -35.49 17.35
N PRO A 198 50.55 -36.47 17.39
CA PRO A 198 50.49 -37.66 16.55
C PRO A 198 49.22 -38.52 16.74
N ASN A 199 48.68 -38.54 17.97
CA ASN A 199 47.51 -39.32 18.35
C ASN A 199 46.21 -38.50 18.43
N LEU A 200 46.15 -37.34 17.76
CA LEU A 200 45.05 -36.37 17.84
C LEU A 200 43.65 -37.01 17.73
N LEU A 201 43.45 -37.91 16.75
CA LEU A 201 42.14 -38.53 16.46
C LEU A 201 41.95 -39.92 17.10
N SER A 202 42.84 -40.33 18.01
CA SER A 202 42.81 -41.67 18.62
C SER A 202 41.61 -41.91 19.53
N ASN A 203 41.19 -40.88 20.26
CA ASN A 203 40.06 -40.92 21.18
C ASN A 203 38.99 -39.91 20.74
N ARG A 204 38.05 -40.38 19.91
CA ARG A 204 36.97 -39.58 19.35
C ARG A 204 35.60 -40.18 19.67
N LEU A 205 34.69 -39.33 20.10
CA LEU A 205 33.32 -39.66 20.43
C LEU A 205 32.38 -38.86 19.53
N ARG A 206 31.50 -39.58 18.83
CA ARG A 206 30.44 -38.95 18.03
C ARG A 206 29.16 -38.86 18.86
N LEU A 207 28.73 -37.67 19.20
CA LEU A 207 27.41 -37.43 19.77
C LEU A 207 26.37 -37.51 18.65
N ARG A 208 25.47 -38.48 18.75
CA ARG A 208 24.38 -38.69 17.80
C ARG A 208 23.10 -38.00 18.28
N HIS A 209 22.12 -37.85 17.42
CA HIS A 209 20.77 -37.46 17.82
C HIS A 209 20.19 -38.41 18.87
N LEU A 210 19.19 -37.94 19.62
CA LEU A 210 18.51 -38.78 20.61
C LEU A 210 17.79 -39.92 19.90
N ASP A 211 17.90 -41.13 20.45
CA ASP A 211 16.99 -42.21 20.09
C ASP A 211 15.61 -42.00 20.72
N MET A 212 14.64 -42.81 20.33
CA MET A 212 13.25 -42.69 20.82
C MET A 212 13.13 -42.78 22.34
N ARG A 213 13.91 -43.66 22.99
CA ARG A 213 13.85 -43.84 24.46
C ARG A 213 14.48 -42.65 25.17
N ALA A 214 15.61 -42.19 24.64
CA ALA A 214 16.32 -41.02 25.11
C ALA A 214 15.47 -39.75 24.96
N ALA A 215 14.76 -39.59 23.84
CA ALA A 215 13.84 -38.48 23.63
C ALA A 215 12.60 -38.56 24.53
N GLU A 216 12.01 -39.73 24.72
CA GLU A 216 10.92 -39.91 25.70
C GLU A 216 11.38 -39.56 27.12
N SER A 217 12.58 -39.99 27.51
CA SER A 217 13.21 -39.63 28.78
C SER A 217 13.37 -38.11 28.91
N ALA A 218 13.83 -37.44 27.86
CA ALA A 218 13.98 -35.98 27.79
C ALA A 218 12.63 -35.22 27.81
N ILE A 219 11.51 -35.89 27.51
CA ILE A 219 10.17 -35.32 27.62
C ILE A 219 9.63 -35.51 29.05
N ARG A 220 9.62 -36.74 29.57
CA ARG A 220 8.88 -37.09 30.79
C ARG A 220 9.64 -36.75 32.07
N ARG A 221 10.93 -37.11 32.14
CA ARG A 221 11.69 -37.03 33.39
C ARG A 221 11.90 -35.61 33.94
N PRO A 222 12.03 -34.56 33.10
CA PRO A 222 12.03 -33.18 33.62
C PRO A 222 10.75 -32.84 34.41
N LEU A 223 9.59 -33.39 34.00
CA LEU A 223 8.32 -33.21 34.72
C LEU A 223 8.30 -33.99 36.03
N ASP A 224 8.86 -35.19 36.07
CA ASP A 224 8.97 -35.97 37.31
C ASP A 224 9.74 -35.19 38.38
N VAL A 225 10.86 -34.55 37.98
CA VAL A 225 11.68 -33.71 38.87
C VAL A 225 10.91 -32.45 39.28
N TYR A 226 10.23 -31.80 38.34
CA TYR A 226 9.38 -30.65 38.66
C TYR A 226 8.31 -31.02 39.69
N ASN A 227 7.58 -32.11 39.46
CA ASN A 227 6.47 -32.59 40.29
C ASN A 227 6.93 -33.05 41.68
N ALA A 228 8.17 -33.48 41.82
CA ALA A 228 8.79 -33.81 43.10
C ALA A 228 9.13 -32.56 43.94
N ARG A 229 9.32 -31.39 43.30
CA ARG A 229 9.70 -30.11 43.94
C ARG A 229 8.54 -29.14 44.14
N VAL A 230 7.33 -29.51 43.74
CA VAL A 230 6.13 -28.67 43.89
C VAL A 230 5.03 -29.41 44.66
N ASP A 231 4.15 -28.63 45.29
CA ASP A 231 2.96 -29.15 45.96
C ASP A 231 2.04 -29.89 44.98
N ALA A 232 1.24 -30.83 45.50
CA ALA A 232 0.28 -31.59 44.71
C ALA A 232 -0.67 -30.72 43.86
N ALA A 233 -0.99 -29.51 44.35
CA ALA A 233 -1.82 -28.54 43.63
C ALA A 233 -1.12 -27.88 42.42
N ARG A 234 0.19 -28.01 42.27
CA ARG A 234 0.98 -27.43 41.16
C ARG A 234 1.58 -28.47 40.23
N ARG A 235 1.36 -29.77 40.50
CA ARG A 235 1.85 -30.84 39.65
C ARG A 235 1.24 -30.77 38.26
N VAL A 236 2.04 -31.15 37.27
CA VAL A 236 1.67 -31.16 35.86
C VAL A 236 1.84 -32.57 35.31
N ASP A 237 0.78 -33.09 34.70
CA ASP A 237 0.78 -34.38 34.01
C ASP A 237 1.02 -34.21 32.50
N ILE A 238 1.33 -35.30 31.81
CA ILE A 238 1.49 -35.34 30.35
C ILE A 238 0.73 -36.54 29.78
N GLU A 239 -0.04 -36.33 28.71
CA GLU A 239 -0.77 -37.40 28.04
C GLU A 239 0.16 -38.31 27.23
N ASP A 240 -0.06 -39.63 27.29
CA ASP A 240 0.75 -40.60 26.55
C ASP A 240 0.59 -40.44 25.03
N ASP A 241 -0.63 -40.16 24.57
CA ASP A 241 -0.92 -39.93 23.15
C ASP A 241 -0.20 -38.66 22.63
N LEU A 242 -0.03 -37.64 23.49
CA LEU A 242 0.79 -36.47 23.16
C LEU A 242 2.25 -36.86 22.97
N VAL A 243 2.85 -37.64 23.89
CA VAL A 243 4.25 -38.06 23.78
C VAL A 243 4.47 -38.88 22.51
N LEU A 244 3.59 -39.84 22.24
CA LEU A 244 3.63 -40.67 21.02
C LEU A 244 3.53 -39.81 19.76
N ARG A 245 2.55 -38.89 19.72
CA ARG A 245 2.37 -38.00 18.57
C ARG A 245 3.55 -37.05 18.39
N LEU A 246 4.08 -36.48 19.48
CA LEU A 246 5.19 -35.55 19.43
C LEU A 246 6.46 -36.26 18.92
N LEU A 247 6.77 -37.45 19.43
CA LEU A 247 7.91 -38.24 18.93
C LEU A 247 7.72 -38.62 17.45
N ALA A 248 6.50 -38.93 17.02
CA ALA A 248 6.19 -39.18 15.61
C ALA A 248 6.35 -37.91 14.75
N ASP A 249 5.94 -36.74 15.23
CA ASP A 249 6.02 -35.46 14.52
C ASP A 249 7.45 -34.90 14.50
N VAL A 250 8.27 -35.13 15.52
CA VAL A 250 9.70 -34.79 15.47
C VAL A 250 10.44 -35.75 14.54
N ARG A 251 10.01 -37.01 14.46
CA ARG A 251 10.54 -37.99 13.50
C ARG A 251 10.17 -37.67 12.04
N THR A 252 8.91 -37.32 11.77
CA THR A 252 8.37 -37.13 10.42
C THR A 252 8.42 -35.68 9.94
N GLY A 253 8.36 -34.72 10.87
CA GLY A 253 8.42 -33.29 10.59
C GLY A 253 9.74 -32.90 9.95
N LEU A 254 10.84 -33.59 10.24
CA LEU A 254 12.11 -33.41 9.54
C LEU A 254 12.14 -33.99 8.12
N ASP A 255 11.45 -35.10 7.86
CA ASP A 255 11.32 -35.68 6.52
C ASP A 255 10.44 -34.81 5.60
N LEU A 256 9.34 -34.25 6.12
CA LEU A 256 8.46 -33.31 5.39
C LEU A 256 9.08 -31.91 5.24
N LEU A 257 10.01 -31.52 6.12
CA LEU A 257 10.82 -30.32 5.97
C LEU A 257 12.04 -30.55 5.05
N GLY A 258 12.36 -31.80 4.67
CA GLY A 258 13.01 -32.17 3.42
C GLY A 258 14.52 -32.34 3.46
N ASP A 259 15.07 -33.25 4.26
CA ASP A 259 16.44 -33.76 4.06
C ASP A 259 16.47 -34.88 3.00
N SER A 260 16.09 -34.51 1.77
CA SER A 260 16.71 -35.14 0.61
C SER A 260 17.96 -34.34 0.29
N ARG A 261 19.11 -34.88 0.73
CA ARG A 261 20.47 -34.52 0.30
C ARG A 261 20.47 -33.97 -1.14
N ALA A 262 20.45 -32.65 -1.28
CA ALA A 262 20.57 -32.00 -2.58
C ALA A 262 22.06 -31.93 -2.97
N GLY A 263 22.47 -32.88 -3.82
CA GLY A 263 23.60 -32.70 -4.74
C GLY A 263 25.00 -32.99 -4.20
N GLY A 264 25.39 -34.27 -4.22
CA GLY A 264 26.78 -34.70 -4.14
C GLY A 264 26.87 -36.16 -4.57
N ALA A 265 27.77 -36.45 -5.50
CA ALA A 265 27.84 -37.68 -6.28
C ALA A 265 27.66 -38.99 -5.48
N ALA A 266 27.02 -39.96 -6.14
CA ALA A 266 26.91 -41.33 -5.71
C ALA A 266 28.23 -41.85 -5.13
N SER A 267 28.28 -42.02 -3.81
CA SER A 267 29.17 -42.98 -3.19
C SER A 267 28.29 -44.06 -2.59
N GLN A 268 28.22 -45.18 -3.30
CA GLN A 268 27.74 -46.43 -2.76
C GLN A 268 28.64 -46.81 -1.58
N ALA A 269 28.17 -46.56 -0.36
CA ALA A 269 28.75 -47.14 0.84
C ALA A 269 27.64 -47.44 1.85
N THR A 270 27.31 -48.74 1.93
CA THR A 270 26.63 -49.44 3.03
C THR A 270 25.24 -48.97 3.45
N ALA A 271 24.25 -49.77 3.04
CA ALA A 271 22.94 -49.88 3.65
C ALA A 271 23.06 -50.32 5.13
N GLY A 272 23.16 -49.35 6.03
CA GLY A 272 22.65 -49.46 7.39
C GLY A 272 21.45 -48.52 7.48
N ALA A 273 20.29 -49.03 7.89
CA ALA A 273 19.12 -48.18 8.11
C ALA A 273 19.49 -47.06 9.11
N GLU A 274 19.67 -45.83 8.60
CA GLU A 274 19.84 -44.64 9.44
C GLU A 274 18.60 -44.58 10.35
N GLN A 275 18.82 -44.76 11.64
CA GLN A 275 17.75 -44.70 12.64
C GLN A 275 17.19 -43.28 12.64
N PRO A 276 15.87 -43.11 12.87
CA PRO A 276 15.23 -41.80 12.86
C PRO A 276 15.91 -40.84 13.84
N GLU A 277 16.44 -39.72 13.33
CA GLU A 277 17.16 -38.70 14.09
C GLU A 277 16.18 -37.68 14.71
N ILE A 278 16.28 -37.45 16.02
CA ILE A 278 15.45 -36.47 16.74
C ILE A 278 16.27 -35.21 17.01
N GLU A 279 15.90 -34.10 16.36
CA GLU A 279 16.48 -32.78 16.61
C GLU A 279 16.07 -32.26 17.99
N THR A 280 17.00 -32.29 18.94
CA THR A 280 16.75 -31.92 20.33
C THR A 280 16.29 -30.47 20.55
N PRO A 281 16.80 -29.44 19.82
CA PRO A 281 16.38 -28.05 20.02
C PRO A 281 14.94 -27.83 19.55
N PHE A 282 14.53 -28.56 18.51
CA PHE A 282 13.16 -28.55 18.02
C PHE A 282 12.21 -29.17 19.05
N LEU A 283 12.55 -30.35 19.57
CA LEU A 283 11.82 -31.01 20.65
C LEU A 283 11.62 -30.07 21.85
N GLN A 284 12.70 -29.47 22.35
CA GLN A 284 12.65 -28.56 23.51
C GLN A 284 11.82 -27.31 23.23
N MET A 285 11.93 -26.70 22.05
CA MET A 285 11.10 -25.54 21.68
C MET A 285 9.61 -25.88 21.65
N VAL A 286 9.23 -27.05 21.12
CA VAL A 286 7.83 -27.50 21.13
C VAL A 286 7.33 -27.67 22.56
N LEU A 287 8.12 -28.31 23.42
CA LEU A 287 7.75 -28.55 24.83
C LEU A 287 7.59 -27.23 25.60
N THR A 288 8.50 -26.28 25.45
CA THR A 288 8.39 -24.95 26.08
C THR A 288 7.13 -24.21 25.61
N ARG A 289 6.80 -24.26 24.32
CA ARG A 289 5.60 -23.61 23.77
C ARG A 289 4.30 -24.26 24.26
N LEU A 290 4.29 -25.59 24.35
CA LEU A 290 3.14 -26.31 24.88
C LEU A 290 2.94 -26.02 26.37
N TRP A 291 4.03 -26.02 27.14
CA TRP A 291 4.01 -25.62 28.55
C TRP A 291 3.42 -24.22 28.72
N ASP A 292 3.91 -23.23 27.99
CA ASP A 292 3.40 -21.85 28.07
C ASP A 292 1.89 -21.75 27.78
N ALA A 293 1.40 -22.50 26.77
CA ALA A 293 -0.02 -22.49 26.39
C ALA A 293 -0.91 -23.13 27.47
N GLU A 294 -0.46 -24.24 28.07
CA GLU A 294 -1.19 -24.91 29.13
C GLU A 294 -1.19 -24.06 30.42
N GLN A 295 -0.04 -23.48 30.78
CA GLN A 295 0.04 -22.59 31.93
C GLN A 295 -0.82 -21.34 31.75
N ALA A 296 -0.87 -20.75 30.55
CA ALA A 296 -1.72 -19.58 30.26
C ALA A 296 -3.22 -19.91 30.35
N SER A 297 -3.61 -21.16 30.10
CA SER A 297 -4.98 -21.63 30.25
C SER A 297 -5.29 -22.17 31.66
N ASN A 298 -4.36 -22.01 32.61
CA ASN A 298 -4.42 -22.59 33.96
C ASN A 298 -4.64 -24.12 33.96
N SER A 299 -4.17 -24.78 32.91
CA SER A 299 -4.17 -26.22 32.77
C SER A 299 -2.96 -26.82 33.49
N ARG A 300 -3.13 -28.07 33.95
CA ARG A 300 -2.10 -28.85 34.66
C ARG A 300 -1.80 -30.16 33.94
N THR A 301 -2.14 -30.22 32.66
CA THR A 301 -1.91 -31.40 31.83
C THR A 301 -1.39 -30.90 30.50
N LEU A 302 -0.24 -31.39 30.05
CA LEU A 302 0.20 -31.19 28.69
C LEU A 302 -0.63 -32.10 27.78
N ARG A 303 -1.53 -31.51 26.99
CA ARG A 303 -2.53 -32.26 26.21
C ARG A 303 -2.20 -32.34 24.73
N LEU A 304 -2.60 -33.45 24.11
CA LEU A 304 -2.58 -33.61 22.67
C LEU A 304 -3.47 -32.58 21.98
N SER A 305 -4.66 -32.31 22.52
CA SER A 305 -5.59 -31.33 21.94
C SER A 305 -5.00 -29.93 21.85
N THR A 306 -4.23 -29.51 22.86
CA THR A 306 -3.56 -28.21 22.88
C THR A 306 -2.45 -28.19 21.84
N TYR A 307 -1.62 -29.23 21.78
CA TYR A 307 -0.59 -29.39 20.76
C TYR A 307 -1.15 -29.32 19.33
N GLU A 308 -2.27 -30.00 19.06
CA GLU A 308 -2.95 -29.94 17.77
C GLU A 308 -3.58 -28.57 17.49
N SER A 309 -4.14 -27.90 18.50
CA SER A 309 -4.69 -26.55 18.36
C SER A 309 -3.61 -25.51 18.03
N LEU A 310 -2.38 -25.71 18.53
CA LEU A 310 -1.20 -24.93 18.18
C LEU A 310 -0.68 -25.26 16.76
N GLY A 311 -1.27 -26.27 16.11
CA GLY A 311 -0.94 -26.73 14.76
C GLY A 311 0.23 -27.71 14.70
N ALA A 312 0.46 -28.46 15.77
CA ALA A 312 1.54 -29.44 15.91
C ALA A 312 2.94 -28.82 15.74
N ALA A 313 3.97 -29.66 15.63
CA ALA A 313 5.35 -29.20 15.70
C ALA A 313 5.73 -28.21 14.59
N GLU A 314 5.29 -28.43 13.34
CA GLU A 314 5.60 -27.55 12.20
C GLU A 314 5.08 -26.12 12.42
N ARG A 315 3.82 -25.98 12.85
CA ARG A 315 3.22 -24.66 13.04
C ARG A 315 3.80 -23.95 14.26
N ILE A 316 4.17 -24.68 15.31
CA ILE A 316 4.77 -24.09 16.52
C ILE A 316 6.07 -23.34 16.18
N VAL A 317 6.94 -23.91 15.36
CA VAL A 317 8.19 -23.25 14.91
C VAL A 317 7.89 -22.01 14.08
N ARG A 318 6.98 -22.16 13.12
CA ARG A 318 6.57 -21.06 12.24
C ARG A 318 5.98 -19.92 13.05
N THR A 319 5.10 -20.22 14.00
CA THR A 319 4.48 -19.24 14.88
C THR A 319 5.49 -18.59 15.80
N HIS A 320 6.53 -19.30 16.26
CA HIS A 320 7.61 -18.69 17.04
C HIS A 320 8.30 -17.55 16.25
N LEU A 321 8.71 -17.80 15.00
CA LEU A 321 9.28 -16.77 14.12
C LEU A 321 8.26 -15.66 13.80
N GLU A 322 7.03 -16.03 13.44
CA GLU A 322 5.99 -15.04 13.09
C GLU A 322 5.63 -14.14 14.27
N SER A 323 5.58 -14.67 15.50
CA SER A 323 5.36 -13.91 16.73
C SER A 323 6.52 -12.97 17.03
N ALA A 324 7.77 -13.43 16.89
CA ALA A 324 8.96 -12.58 17.07
C ALA A 324 8.96 -11.41 16.07
N LEU A 325 8.55 -11.67 14.83
CA LEU A 325 8.47 -10.64 13.79
C LEU A 325 7.20 -9.79 13.90
N ALA A 326 6.14 -10.23 14.59
CA ALA A 326 4.85 -9.55 14.62
C ALA A 326 4.96 -8.12 15.17
N SER A 327 5.78 -7.93 16.21
CA SER A 327 6.05 -6.64 16.88
C SER A 327 6.78 -5.62 16.00
N LEU A 328 7.43 -6.06 14.91
CA LEU A 328 8.16 -5.18 14.02
C LEU A 328 7.22 -4.36 13.12
N SER A 329 7.56 -3.09 12.89
CA SER A 329 6.89 -2.24 11.91
C SER A 329 7.08 -2.76 10.49
N ARG A 330 6.30 -2.26 9.53
CA ARG A 330 6.43 -2.68 8.12
C ARG A 330 7.84 -2.44 7.57
N ARG A 331 8.49 -1.33 7.92
CA ARG A 331 9.86 -1.02 7.47
C ARG A 331 10.90 -1.93 8.13
N GLU A 332 10.75 -2.23 9.41
CA GLU A 332 11.61 -3.20 10.11
C GLU A 332 11.42 -4.62 9.59
N LYS A 333 10.20 -5.05 9.24
CA LYS A 333 9.97 -6.34 8.55
C LYS A 333 10.65 -6.40 7.20
N GLU A 334 10.65 -5.30 6.44
CA GLU A 334 11.38 -5.22 5.17
C GLU A 334 12.90 -5.31 5.39
N ALA A 335 13.43 -4.65 6.41
CA ALA A 335 14.84 -4.73 6.78
C ALA A 335 15.24 -6.11 7.32
N ALA A 336 14.44 -6.73 8.19
CA ALA A 336 14.67 -8.08 8.71
C ALA A 336 14.67 -9.11 7.57
N ALA A 337 13.74 -9.00 6.61
CA ALA A 337 13.74 -9.85 5.42
C ALA A 337 15.02 -9.72 4.60
N GLU A 338 15.59 -8.52 4.51
CA GLU A 338 16.84 -8.30 3.80
C GLU A 338 18.04 -8.81 4.61
N ALA A 339 18.12 -8.53 5.90
CA ALA A 339 19.17 -9.01 6.79
C ALA A 339 19.24 -10.55 6.82
N PHE A 340 18.09 -11.22 6.98
CA PHE A 340 18.02 -12.68 6.98
C PHE A 340 18.54 -13.33 5.69
N ARG A 341 18.51 -12.63 4.54
CA ARG A 341 19.03 -13.15 3.26
C ARG A 341 20.54 -13.31 3.29
N TYR A 342 21.22 -12.56 4.16
CA TYR A 342 22.66 -12.62 4.35
C TYR A 342 23.02 -13.50 5.55
N LEU A 343 22.22 -13.46 6.62
CA LEU A 343 22.45 -14.27 7.82
C LEU A 343 22.19 -15.78 7.61
N VAL A 344 21.35 -16.13 6.63
CA VAL A 344 21.08 -17.52 6.20
C VAL A 344 21.47 -17.65 4.73
N THR A 345 22.50 -18.45 4.44
CA THR A 345 22.92 -18.70 3.04
C THR A 345 21.90 -19.57 2.31
N PRO A 346 21.92 -19.61 0.96
CA PRO A 346 21.13 -20.58 0.20
C PRO A 346 21.46 -22.04 0.53
N SER A 347 22.66 -22.31 1.04
CA SER A 347 23.09 -23.61 1.55
C SER A 347 22.63 -23.88 2.99
N ARG A 348 21.84 -22.97 3.58
CA ARG A 348 21.32 -22.99 4.96
C ARG A 348 22.38 -22.97 6.05
N THR A 349 23.57 -22.49 5.71
CA THR A 349 24.59 -22.20 6.70
C THR A 349 24.34 -20.82 7.29
N LYS A 350 24.68 -20.67 8.57
CA LYS A 350 24.62 -19.40 9.26
C LYS A 350 25.88 -18.59 8.99
N ILE A 351 25.71 -17.27 8.85
CA ILE A 351 26.82 -16.32 8.77
C ILE A 351 26.57 -15.21 9.77
N SER A 352 27.62 -14.77 10.46
CA SER A 352 27.61 -13.59 11.33
C SER A 352 27.97 -12.32 10.54
N TYR A 353 27.20 -11.25 10.68
CA TYR A 353 27.50 -9.94 10.10
C TYR A 353 27.47 -8.83 11.15
N SER A 354 28.27 -7.77 10.97
CA SER A 354 28.22 -6.61 11.87
C SER A 354 26.98 -5.73 11.57
N VAL A 355 26.62 -4.83 12.49
CA VAL A 355 25.53 -3.87 12.25
C VAL A 355 25.85 -3.00 11.03
N SER A 356 27.08 -2.51 10.90
CA SER A 356 27.51 -1.69 9.76
C SER A 356 27.42 -2.42 8.43
N ASP A 357 27.76 -3.72 8.38
CA ASP A 357 27.57 -4.55 7.19
C ASP A 357 26.08 -4.65 6.83
N LEU A 358 25.22 -4.95 7.82
CA LEU A 358 23.79 -5.13 7.62
C LEU A 358 23.07 -3.82 7.26
N VAL A 359 23.58 -2.66 7.67
CA VAL A 359 23.07 -1.34 7.25
C VAL A 359 23.17 -1.17 5.73
N GLN A 360 24.28 -1.60 5.12
CA GLN A 360 24.48 -1.50 3.67
C GLN A 360 23.45 -2.33 2.89
N PHE A 361 23.05 -3.47 3.45
CA PHE A 361 22.08 -4.35 2.80
C PHE A 361 20.64 -3.90 3.03
N THR A 362 20.30 -3.49 4.25
CA THR A 362 18.91 -3.24 4.67
C THR A 362 18.40 -1.83 4.35
N GLY A 363 19.30 -0.86 4.19
CA GLY A 363 18.95 0.55 3.97
C GLY A 363 18.32 1.25 5.18
N LEU A 364 18.35 0.63 6.38
CA LEU A 364 18.05 1.30 7.65
C LEU A 364 19.29 1.97 8.23
N THR A 365 19.10 3.00 9.05
CA THR A 365 20.20 3.61 9.79
C THR A 365 20.62 2.72 10.98
N PRO A 366 21.88 2.81 11.45
CA PRO A 366 22.36 2.01 12.59
C PRO A 366 21.47 2.13 13.83
N GLU A 367 20.97 3.34 14.12
CA GLU A 367 20.14 3.66 15.30
C GLU A 367 18.78 2.97 15.27
N ARG A 368 18.32 2.53 14.10
CA ARG A 368 17.10 1.75 13.94
C ARG A 368 17.36 0.26 13.77
N LEU A 369 18.45 -0.09 13.11
CA LEU A 369 18.77 -1.49 12.82
C LEU A 369 19.23 -2.22 14.09
N GLN A 370 20.13 -1.63 14.88
CA GLN A 370 20.67 -2.28 16.06
C GLN A 370 19.59 -2.64 17.11
N PRO A 371 18.67 -1.73 17.50
CA PRO A 371 17.60 -2.10 18.43
C PRO A 371 16.68 -3.18 17.88
N MET A 372 16.44 -3.18 16.57
CA MET A 372 15.64 -4.23 15.91
C MET A 372 16.36 -5.59 15.97
N LEU A 373 17.67 -5.64 15.72
CA LEU A 373 18.46 -6.87 15.80
C LEU A 373 18.56 -7.37 17.25
N GLN A 374 18.77 -6.47 18.22
CA GLN A 374 18.76 -6.78 19.66
C GLN A 374 17.40 -7.33 20.10
N GLN A 375 16.29 -6.73 19.65
CA GLN A 375 14.95 -7.25 19.92
C GLN A 375 14.76 -8.68 19.39
N LEU A 376 15.36 -9.02 18.25
CA LEU A 376 15.33 -10.38 17.69
C LEU A 376 16.32 -11.33 18.37
N ALA A 377 17.35 -10.81 19.04
CA ALA A 377 18.36 -11.59 19.74
C ALA A 377 18.01 -11.89 21.21
N GLU A 378 17.28 -10.97 21.85
CA GLU A 378 16.99 -10.98 23.28
C GLU A 378 15.60 -11.53 23.62
N GLY A 379 15.40 -11.76 24.91
CA GLY A 379 14.12 -12.19 25.48
C GLY A 379 13.64 -13.53 24.94
N ARG A 380 12.34 -13.65 24.67
CA ARG A 380 11.71 -14.88 24.16
C ARG A 380 11.76 -15.01 22.63
N ALA A 381 12.29 -14.01 21.92
CA ALA A 381 12.35 -14.02 20.47
C ALA A 381 13.44 -14.95 19.97
N ARG A 382 14.67 -14.87 20.52
CA ARG A 382 15.82 -15.77 20.26
C ARG A 382 15.95 -16.24 18.79
N ILE A 383 15.67 -15.34 17.85
CA ILE A 383 15.83 -15.60 16.42
C ILE A 383 17.29 -15.39 16.03
N LEU A 384 17.91 -14.36 16.62
CA LEU A 384 19.31 -14.02 16.44
C LEU A 384 20.12 -14.27 17.72
N ARG A 385 21.44 -14.27 17.59
CA ARG A 385 22.41 -14.23 18.67
C ARG A 385 23.38 -13.09 18.40
N GLU A 386 23.66 -12.30 19.44
CA GLU A 386 24.76 -11.34 19.39
C GLU A 386 26.09 -12.07 19.65
N VAL A 387 27.05 -11.81 18.77
CA VAL A 387 28.42 -12.32 18.85
C VAL A 387 29.32 -11.12 19.12
N GLN A 388 30.01 -11.16 20.25
CA GLN A 388 30.95 -10.11 20.65
C GLN A 388 32.06 -9.98 19.59
N PRO A 389 32.41 -8.76 19.16
CA PRO A 389 33.38 -8.50 18.11
C PRO A 389 34.81 -8.90 18.46
N VAL A 390 35.55 -9.16 17.38
CA VAL A 390 37.02 -9.26 17.31
C VAL A 390 37.52 -7.99 16.67
N ALA A 391 38.45 -7.26 17.30
CA ALA A 391 39.03 -6.06 16.71
C ALA A 391 40.11 -6.49 15.71
N ARG A 392 39.77 -6.60 14.43
CA ARG A 392 40.73 -7.03 13.38
C ARG A 392 41.92 -6.07 13.21
N SER A 393 41.88 -4.90 13.82
CA SER A 393 42.97 -3.93 13.90
C SER A 393 42.84 -3.04 15.14
N VAL A 394 43.95 -2.44 15.60
CA VAL A 394 44.02 -1.51 16.75
C VAL A 394 43.17 -0.24 16.54
N GLU A 395 42.74 0.02 15.29
CA GLU A 395 41.98 1.22 14.89
C GLU A 395 40.47 0.98 14.70
N GLU A 396 40.00 -0.28 14.67
CA GLU A 396 38.57 -0.59 14.52
C GLU A 396 37.87 -0.71 15.89
N GLN A 397 36.84 0.10 16.12
CA GLN A 397 35.99 -0.07 17.28
C GLN A 397 35.24 -1.42 17.18
N PRO A 398 35.23 -2.23 18.25
CA PRO A 398 34.51 -3.48 18.27
C PRO A 398 33.00 -3.24 18.07
N GLU A 399 32.45 -3.65 16.92
CA GLU A 399 31.02 -3.53 16.62
C GLU A 399 30.28 -4.88 16.80
N PRO A 400 29.15 -4.93 17.51
CA PRO A 400 28.40 -6.18 17.72
C PRO A 400 28.01 -6.83 16.40
N ARG A 401 28.21 -8.15 16.33
CA ARG A 401 27.83 -8.98 15.19
C ARG A 401 26.59 -9.80 15.53
N PHE A 402 25.78 -10.11 14.52
CA PHE A 402 24.57 -10.90 14.69
C PHE A 402 24.61 -12.11 13.77
N GLU A 403 24.17 -13.26 14.28
CA GLU A 403 23.95 -14.50 13.53
C GLU A 403 22.59 -15.11 13.90
N VAL A 404 22.10 -16.08 13.13
CA VAL A 404 20.88 -16.83 13.51
C VAL A 404 21.17 -17.72 14.72
N PHE A 405 20.26 -17.72 15.69
CA PHE A 405 20.45 -18.43 16.96
C PHE A 405 20.62 -19.95 16.78
N HIS A 406 19.72 -20.62 16.03
CA HIS A 406 19.76 -22.07 15.82
C HIS A 406 19.51 -22.46 14.34
N ASP A 407 20.17 -23.52 13.84
CA ASP A 407 20.11 -23.95 12.43
C ASP A 407 18.68 -24.35 12.03
N VAL A 408 17.90 -24.84 13.00
CA VAL A 408 16.46 -25.17 12.86
C VAL A 408 15.62 -23.98 12.39
N LEU A 409 16.06 -22.74 12.61
CA LEU A 409 15.34 -21.53 12.19
C LEU A 409 15.62 -21.15 10.73
N ALA A 410 16.65 -21.71 10.08
CA ALA A 410 17.04 -21.36 8.72
C ALA A 410 15.88 -21.53 7.71
N ARG A 411 15.24 -22.71 7.67
CA ARG A 411 14.11 -22.96 6.75
C ARG A 411 12.87 -22.11 7.09
N PRO A 412 12.40 -22.03 8.35
CA PRO A 412 11.31 -21.11 8.72
C PRO A 412 11.55 -19.66 8.29
N ILE A 413 12.78 -19.18 8.40
CA ILE A 413 13.20 -17.85 7.94
C ILE A 413 13.08 -17.75 6.41
N GLU A 414 13.64 -18.70 5.65
CA GLU A 414 13.53 -18.74 4.18
C GLU A 414 12.06 -18.75 3.71
N ASP A 415 11.22 -19.57 4.32
CA ASP A 415 9.81 -19.70 3.94
C ASP A 415 9.00 -18.46 4.30
N TRP A 416 9.31 -17.83 5.43
CA TRP A 416 8.77 -16.53 5.78
C TRP A 416 9.21 -15.46 4.76
N GLN A 417 10.48 -15.42 4.36
CA GLN A 417 10.98 -14.47 3.36
C GLN A 417 10.28 -14.62 2.00
N LYS A 418 10.12 -15.86 1.51
CA LYS A 418 9.39 -16.15 0.26
C LYS A 418 7.94 -15.65 0.31
N ARG A 419 7.24 -15.93 1.42
CA ARG A 419 5.86 -15.47 1.64
C ARG A 419 5.78 -13.95 1.74
N PHE A 420 6.71 -13.33 2.46
CA PHE A 420 6.79 -11.88 2.61
C PHE A 420 7.04 -11.17 1.28
N ALA A 421 7.97 -11.68 0.46
CA ALA A 421 8.24 -11.18 -0.89
C ALA A 421 7.00 -11.30 -1.80
N THR A 422 6.29 -12.43 -1.74
CA THR A 422 5.06 -12.66 -2.50
C THR A 422 3.95 -11.69 -2.09
N ASN A 423 3.75 -11.48 -0.79
CA ASN A 423 2.77 -10.53 -0.26
C ASN A 423 3.10 -9.07 -0.64
N ARG A 424 4.39 -8.72 -0.66
CA ARG A 424 4.87 -7.41 -1.12
C ARG A 424 4.59 -7.20 -2.60
N ALA A 425 4.86 -8.21 -3.44
CA ALA A 425 4.60 -8.17 -4.87
C ALA A 425 3.11 -7.96 -5.16
N ARG A 426 2.24 -8.72 -4.47
CA ARG A 426 0.77 -8.54 -4.56
C ARG A 426 0.35 -7.13 -4.19
N THR A 427 0.81 -6.61 -3.05
CA THR A 427 0.47 -5.25 -2.59
C THR A 427 0.91 -4.15 -3.56
N ARG A 428 2.09 -4.30 -4.18
CA ARG A 428 2.58 -3.37 -5.22
C ARG A 428 1.73 -3.44 -6.48
N GLN A 429 1.30 -4.64 -6.88
CA GLN A 429 0.43 -4.84 -8.04
C GLN A 429 -0.95 -4.20 -7.84
N THR A 430 -1.55 -4.35 -6.65
CA THR A 430 -2.84 -3.70 -6.34
C THR A 430 -2.72 -2.18 -6.37
N ARG A 431 -1.67 -1.61 -5.76
CA ARG A 431 -1.43 -0.14 -5.81
C ARG A 431 -1.23 0.38 -7.23
N ARG A 432 -0.50 -0.35 -8.08
CA ARG A 432 -0.35 -0.01 -9.51
C ARG A 432 -1.71 -0.03 -10.23
N ARG A 433 -2.54 -1.05 -10.01
CA ARG A 433 -3.88 -1.14 -10.60
C ARG A 433 -4.78 0.03 -10.18
N PHE A 434 -4.78 0.39 -8.88
CA PHE A 434 -5.52 1.55 -8.38
C PHE A 434 -5.00 2.87 -8.98
N GLY A 435 -3.67 3.03 -9.10
CA GLY A 435 -3.09 4.21 -9.76
C GLY A 435 -3.49 4.34 -11.22
N VAL A 436 -3.47 3.24 -11.98
CA VAL A 436 -3.92 3.22 -13.39
C VAL A 436 -5.41 3.56 -13.51
N PHE A 437 -6.25 3.03 -12.62
CA PHE A 437 -7.68 3.32 -12.62
C PHE A 437 -7.98 4.80 -12.31
N ALA A 438 -7.27 5.38 -11.33
CA ALA A 438 -7.38 6.80 -11.00
C ALA A 438 -6.97 7.71 -12.18
N VAL A 439 -5.89 7.38 -12.89
CA VAL A 439 -5.46 8.13 -14.09
C VAL A 439 -6.48 7.99 -15.22
N ALA A 440 -7.00 6.79 -15.46
CA ALA A 440 -8.03 6.57 -16.48
C ALA A 440 -9.32 7.37 -16.17
N LEU A 441 -9.74 7.41 -14.91
CA LEU A 441 -10.90 8.19 -14.47
C LEU A 441 -10.69 9.69 -14.66
N ALA A 442 -9.49 10.20 -14.34
CA ALA A 442 -9.14 11.59 -14.56
C ALA A 442 -9.14 11.97 -16.05
N LEU A 443 -8.63 11.10 -16.92
CA LEU A 443 -8.67 11.29 -18.37
C LEU A 443 -10.11 11.27 -18.93
N LEU A 444 -10.96 10.37 -18.44
CA LEU A 444 -12.37 10.33 -18.82
C LEU A 444 -13.12 11.61 -18.38
N ALA A 445 -12.87 12.10 -17.17
CA ALA A 445 -13.44 13.34 -16.68
C ALA A 445 -12.97 14.56 -17.50
N ALA A 446 -11.67 14.62 -17.85
CA ALA A 446 -11.13 15.67 -18.71
C ALA A 446 -11.73 15.61 -20.12
N GLY A 447 -11.87 14.41 -20.70
CA GLY A 447 -12.53 14.20 -21.99
C GLY A 447 -13.99 14.63 -21.98
N TYR A 448 -14.73 14.29 -20.92
CA TYR A 448 -16.10 14.77 -20.72
C TYR A 448 -16.17 16.30 -20.68
N PHE A 449 -15.29 16.94 -19.92
CA PHE A 449 -15.27 18.40 -19.79
C PHE A 449 -14.95 19.11 -21.11
N LEU A 450 -13.98 18.60 -21.88
CA LEU A 450 -13.58 19.17 -23.18
C LEU A 450 -14.66 19.04 -24.26
N ILE A 451 -15.52 18.02 -24.18
CA ILE A 451 -16.58 17.77 -25.18
C ILE A 451 -17.90 18.44 -24.76
N TYR A 452 -18.28 18.32 -23.49
CA TYR A 452 -19.59 18.73 -23.02
C TYR A 452 -19.77 20.24 -22.97
N VAL A 453 -18.75 20.99 -22.52
CA VAL A 453 -18.83 22.45 -22.36
C VAL A 453 -19.04 23.16 -23.72
N PRO A 454 -18.24 22.89 -24.77
CA PRO A 454 -18.46 23.50 -26.08
C PRO A 454 -19.78 23.06 -26.74
N TRP A 455 -20.20 21.80 -26.49
CA TRP A 455 -21.48 21.31 -27.00
C TRP A 455 -22.66 22.07 -26.39
N GLN A 456 -22.60 22.40 -25.10
CA GLN A 456 -23.64 23.15 -24.39
C GLN A 456 -23.71 24.62 -24.85
N GLU A 457 -22.59 25.25 -25.20
CA GLU A 457 -22.54 26.64 -25.69
C GLU A 457 -23.13 26.82 -27.10
N ASN A 458 -23.08 25.77 -27.93
CA ASN A 458 -23.56 25.79 -29.31
C ASN A 458 -25.04 25.36 -29.47
N GLN A 459 -25.75 25.03 -28.39
CA GLN A 459 -27.18 24.70 -28.49
C GLN A 459 -28.02 25.99 -28.65
N PRO A 460 -28.93 26.05 -29.64
CA PRO A 460 -29.83 27.18 -29.79
C PRO A 460 -30.77 27.29 -28.58
N TRP A 461 -30.94 28.51 -28.07
CA TRP A 461 -31.84 28.84 -26.96
C TRP A 461 -33.16 29.47 -27.45
N GLY A 462 -33.29 29.73 -28.73
CA GLY A 462 -34.51 30.21 -29.37
C GLY A 462 -34.37 30.22 -30.89
N TYR A 463 -35.45 30.58 -31.57
CA TYR A 463 -35.56 30.59 -33.02
C TYR A 463 -36.29 31.86 -33.47
N MET A 464 -35.83 32.43 -34.58
CA MET A 464 -36.53 33.52 -35.27
C MET A 464 -36.99 33.04 -36.63
N GLN A 465 -38.28 33.05 -36.88
CA GLN A 465 -38.84 32.68 -38.18
C GLN A 465 -39.19 33.92 -38.97
N ASP A 466 -38.64 34.08 -40.18
CA ASP A 466 -39.11 35.07 -41.13
C ASP A 466 -40.49 34.67 -41.67
N LEU A 467 -41.48 35.53 -41.41
CA LEU A 467 -42.87 35.29 -41.78
C LEU A 467 -43.11 35.40 -43.29
N ALA A 468 -42.17 35.99 -44.04
CA ALA A 468 -42.26 36.16 -45.49
C ALA A 468 -41.67 34.97 -46.27
N SER A 469 -40.47 34.53 -45.89
CA SER A 469 -39.78 33.42 -46.55
C SER A 469 -40.07 32.06 -45.91
N GLY A 470 -40.49 32.04 -44.64
CA GLY A 470 -40.56 30.85 -43.80
C GLY A 470 -39.19 30.39 -43.27
N GLU A 471 -38.10 31.07 -43.61
CA GLU A 471 -36.74 30.77 -43.14
C GLU A 471 -36.69 30.90 -41.61
N THR A 472 -35.96 29.98 -40.95
CA THR A 472 -35.80 29.98 -39.49
C THR A 472 -34.33 30.14 -39.14
N TYR A 473 -34.03 31.06 -38.23
CA TYR A 473 -32.70 31.37 -37.75
C TYR A 473 -32.53 30.89 -36.31
N ASP A 474 -31.44 30.15 -36.06
CA ASP A 474 -31.10 29.63 -34.74
C ASP A 474 -30.46 30.71 -33.88
N LEU A 475 -31.06 31.00 -32.72
CA LEU A 475 -30.49 31.92 -31.75
C LEU A 475 -29.59 31.13 -30.80
N SER A 476 -28.27 31.27 -30.99
CA SER A 476 -27.25 30.57 -30.21
C SER A 476 -26.21 31.56 -29.65
N GLY A 477 -25.33 31.08 -28.77
CA GLY A 477 -24.36 31.95 -28.09
C GLY A 477 -25.01 32.89 -27.06
N ASN A 478 -24.34 33.99 -26.72
CA ASN A 478 -24.81 34.92 -25.67
C ASN A 478 -25.56 36.14 -26.22
N LEU A 479 -25.40 36.44 -27.51
CA LEU A 479 -25.94 37.63 -28.18
C LEU A 479 -26.17 37.30 -29.65
N VAL A 480 -27.35 37.64 -30.16
CA VAL A 480 -27.70 37.61 -31.58
C VAL A 480 -27.90 39.04 -32.06
N ARG A 481 -27.29 39.40 -33.18
CA ARG A 481 -27.44 40.70 -33.84
C ARG A 481 -28.30 40.58 -35.10
N ILE A 482 -29.25 41.49 -35.24
CA ILE A 482 -30.13 41.61 -36.40
C ILE A 482 -29.86 42.95 -37.08
N GLY A 483 -29.69 42.94 -38.39
CA GLY A 483 -29.48 44.16 -39.18
C GLY A 483 -28.95 43.83 -40.57
N ARG A 484 -28.38 44.82 -41.24
CA ARG A 484 -27.76 44.65 -42.55
C ARG A 484 -26.26 44.39 -42.46
N ASN A 485 -25.79 43.31 -43.06
CA ASN A 485 -24.36 43.03 -43.15
C ASN A 485 -23.59 44.17 -43.83
N ALA A 486 -22.46 44.57 -43.24
CA ALA A 486 -21.52 45.56 -43.76
C ALA A 486 -20.08 45.03 -43.65
N SER A 487 -19.12 45.65 -44.33
CA SER A 487 -17.71 45.20 -44.33
C SER A 487 -17.13 44.98 -42.92
N ASP A 488 -17.58 45.78 -41.96
CA ASP A 488 -17.00 45.84 -40.61
C ASP A 488 -17.90 45.14 -39.57
N ILE A 489 -19.11 44.71 -39.95
CA ILE A 489 -20.12 44.15 -39.04
C ILE A 489 -20.89 43.03 -39.75
N LYS A 490 -20.78 41.82 -39.21
CA LYS A 490 -21.61 40.67 -39.60
C LYS A 490 -22.67 40.42 -38.54
N ASN A 491 -23.92 40.36 -38.96
CA ASN A 491 -25.07 40.01 -38.15
C ASN A 491 -25.38 38.52 -38.29
N ASP A 492 -25.98 37.98 -37.24
CA ASP A 492 -26.44 36.60 -37.18
C ASP A 492 -27.70 36.41 -38.04
N ILE A 493 -28.55 37.45 -38.10
CA ILE A 493 -29.71 37.54 -39.02
C ILE A 493 -29.53 38.75 -39.93
N ASP A 494 -29.32 38.48 -41.22
CA ASP A 494 -29.04 39.51 -42.25
C ASP A 494 -30.30 39.93 -43.01
N LEU A 495 -30.83 41.10 -42.66
CA LEU A 495 -31.96 41.71 -43.34
C LEU A 495 -31.41 42.57 -44.49
N ARG A 496 -31.30 41.95 -45.68
CA ARG A 496 -30.66 42.50 -46.90
C ARG A 496 -31.08 43.93 -47.35
N PRO A 497 -32.32 44.43 -47.14
CA PRO A 497 -32.74 45.75 -47.65
C PRO A 497 -31.95 46.96 -47.09
N GLN A 498 -31.75 48.00 -47.90
CA GLN A 498 -30.96 49.19 -47.51
C GLN A 498 -31.61 50.04 -46.41
N ASN A 499 -32.94 49.94 -46.23
CA ASN A 499 -33.71 50.66 -45.23
C ASN A 499 -33.53 50.07 -43.80
N VAL A 500 -32.84 48.94 -43.66
CA VAL A 500 -32.49 48.36 -42.36
C VAL A 500 -31.12 48.88 -41.91
N SER A 501 -31.02 49.26 -40.63
CA SER A 501 -29.77 49.70 -40.02
C SER A 501 -28.71 48.59 -40.03
N ARG A 502 -27.42 48.97 -40.06
CA ARG A 502 -26.30 48.00 -40.01
C ARG A 502 -26.33 47.13 -38.76
N ILE A 503 -26.71 47.72 -37.64
CA ILE A 503 -27.16 47.00 -36.45
C ILE A 503 -28.51 47.59 -36.11
N HIS A 504 -29.56 46.80 -36.21
CA HIS A 504 -30.94 47.26 -36.02
C HIS A 504 -31.46 46.86 -34.65
N LEU A 505 -31.25 45.60 -34.26
CA LEU A 505 -31.70 45.05 -32.99
C LEU A 505 -30.67 44.05 -32.44
N MET A 506 -30.48 44.05 -31.12
CA MET A 506 -29.73 43.01 -30.40
C MET A 506 -30.67 42.17 -29.55
N ILE A 507 -30.40 40.86 -29.45
CA ILE A 507 -31.14 39.94 -28.59
C ILE A 507 -30.14 39.16 -27.74
N PHE A 508 -30.26 39.28 -26.42
CA PHE A 508 -29.41 38.58 -25.47
C PHE A 508 -30.04 37.23 -25.08
N ARG A 509 -29.21 36.32 -24.59
CA ARG A 509 -29.64 34.96 -24.19
C ARG A 509 -30.70 34.93 -23.08
N ASP A 510 -30.80 35.98 -22.27
CA ASP A 510 -31.85 36.14 -21.26
C ASP A 510 -33.21 36.62 -21.83
N LEU A 511 -33.29 36.67 -23.17
CA LEU A 511 -34.43 37.11 -23.99
C LEU A 511 -34.72 38.61 -23.91
N THR A 512 -33.76 39.40 -23.44
CA THR A 512 -33.85 40.86 -23.55
C THR A 512 -33.45 41.32 -24.94
N THR A 513 -34.08 42.39 -25.42
CA THR A 513 -33.81 42.95 -26.73
C THR A 513 -33.79 44.47 -26.72
N ASP A 514 -32.84 45.03 -27.46
CA ASP A 514 -32.58 46.46 -27.55
C ASP A 514 -32.55 46.90 -29.02
N ASP A 515 -33.36 47.91 -29.34
CA ASP A 515 -33.26 48.64 -30.60
C ASP A 515 -32.02 49.55 -30.55
N LEU A 516 -31.12 49.41 -31.52
CA LEU A 516 -29.87 50.15 -31.56
C LEU A 516 -29.92 51.34 -32.50
N ARG A 517 -30.91 52.20 -32.24
CA ARG A 517 -31.15 53.45 -32.94
C ARG A 517 -31.47 53.19 -34.41
N SER A 518 -32.42 52.28 -34.62
CA SER A 518 -32.89 51.94 -35.95
C SER A 518 -33.48 53.15 -36.65
N LEU A 519 -33.21 53.30 -37.95
CA LEU A 519 -33.65 54.49 -38.70
C LEU A 519 -35.18 54.62 -38.73
N TYR A 520 -35.89 53.51 -38.99
CA TYR A 520 -37.36 53.50 -39.11
C TYR A 520 -38.09 52.78 -37.97
N GLY A 521 -37.37 52.39 -36.92
CA GLY A 521 -37.95 51.77 -35.73
C GLY A 521 -38.06 50.24 -35.81
N THR A 522 -38.17 49.64 -34.64
CA THR A 522 -38.60 48.25 -34.46
C THR A 522 -39.96 48.26 -33.76
N THR A 523 -40.86 47.40 -34.19
CA THR A 523 -42.08 47.11 -33.42
C THR A 523 -42.06 45.67 -32.91
N ILE A 524 -42.56 45.46 -31.71
CA ILE A 524 -42.83 44.13 -31.14
C ILE A 524 -44.34 44.06 -30.95
N ASN A 525 -45.00 43.10 -31.61
CA ASN A 525 -46.44 42.93 -31.60
C ASN A 525 -47.19 44.25 -31.91
N ALA A 526 -46.78 44.93 -32.99
CA ALA A 526 -47.34 46.21 -33.40
C ALA A 526 -47.19 47.36 -32.37
N ARG A 527 -46.21 47.28 -31.45
CA ARG A 527 -45.84 48.38 -30.55
C ARG A 527 -44.38 48.76 -30.76
N PHE A 528 -44.10 50.05 -30.96
CA PHE A 528 -42.71 50.52 -31.08
C PHE A 528 -41.88 50.17 -29.85
N LEU A 529 -40.65 49.73 -30.10
CA LEU A 529 -39.58 49.62 -29.13
C LEU A 529 -38.73 50.89 -29.21
N PRO A 530 -38.84 51.84 -28.27
CA PRO A 530 -38.06 53.06 -28.32
C PRO A 530 -36.57 52.77 -28.12
N TYR A 531 -35.71 53.56 -28.78
CA TYR A 531 -34.27 53.48 -28.54
C TYR A 531 -33.96 53.70 -27.05
N GLY A 532 -33.05 52.89 -26.51
CA GLY A 532 -32.64 52.95 -25.10
C GLY A 532 -33.63 52.31 -24.11
N GLN A 533 -34.74 51.74 -24.59
CA GLN A 533 -35.60 50.88 -23.79
C GLN A 533 -35.38 49.41 -24.15
N THR A 534 -35.20 48.59 -23.12
CA THR A 534 -35.09 47.14 -23.26
C THR A 534 -36.46 46.50 -23.16
N ALA A 535 -36.79 45.61 -24.09
CA ALA A 535 -37.98 44.76 -24.02
C ALA A 535 -37.57 43.31 -23.76
N ARG A 536 -38.46 42.53 -23.13
CA ARG A 536 -38.28 41.09 -22.97
C ARG A 536 -39.14 40.35 -23.98
N LEU A 537 -38.52 39.48 -24.78
CA LEU A 537 -39.19 38.63 -25.75
C LEU A 537 -39.89 37.46 -25.07
N HIS A 538 -41.09 37.17 -25.56
CA HIS A 538 -41.91 36.05 -25.16
C HIS A 538 -42.25 35.21 -26.38
N ASP A 539 -42.48 33.91 -26.16
CA ASP A 539 -42.82 32.98 -27.23
C ASP A 539 -44.01 33.49 -28.08
N GLY A 540 -43.82 33.50 -29.40
CA GLY A 540 -44.79 33.98 -30.36
C GLY A 540 -44.73 35.47 -30.69
N ASP A 541 -43.90 36.27 -30.00
CA ASP A 541 -43.73 37.70 -30.30
C ASP A 541 -43.34 37.92 -31.77
N ILE A 542 -44.00 38.88 -32.42
CA ILE A 542 -43.76 39.24 -33.82
C ILE A 542 -43.02 40.57 -33.84
N LEU A 543 -41.78 40.55 -34.30
CA LEU A 543 -40.94 41.72 -34.46
C LEU A 543 -41.02 42.19 -35.90
N ALA A 544 -41.34 43.46 -36.14
CA ALA A 544 -41.28 44.05 -37.48
C ALA A 544 -40.23 45.16 -37.54
N PHE A 545 -39.46 45.16 -38.62
CA PHE A 545 -38.26 45.97 -38.83
C PHE A 545 -38.45 46.87 -40.04
N SER A 546 -38.57 48.18 -39.83
CA SER A 546 -38.69 49.19 -40.90
C SER A 546 -39.76 48.90 -41.97
N GLY A 547 -40.80 48.11 -41.68
CA GLY A 547 -41.77 47.64 -42.69
C GLY A 547 -41.24 46.61 -43.70
N GLU A 548 -39.94 46.27 -43.65
CA GLU A 548 -39.23 45.40 -44.60
C GLU A 548 -39.31 43.92 -44.20
N ALA A 549 -39.09 43.64 -42.91
CA ALA A 549 -39.03 42.29 -42.35
C ALA A 549 -39.96 42.14 -41.15
N ALA A 550 -40.50 40.94 -40.96
CA ALA A 550 -41.25 40.57 -39.77
C ALA A 550 -40.84 39.15 -39.38
N LEU A 551 -40.25 39.05 -38.20
CA LEU A 551 -39.73 37.82 -37.63
C LEU A 551 -40.58 37.42 -36.44
N LYS A 552 -40.94 36.16 -36.33
CA LYS A 552 -41.62 35.61 -35.17
C LYS A 552 -40.63 34.87 -34.29
N PHE A 553 -40.56 35.24 -33.03
CA PHE A 553 -39.73 34.58 -32.03
C PHE A 553 -40.43 33.31 -31.49
N SER A 554 -39.65 32.25 -31.28
CA SER A 554 -40.07 31.11 -30.48
C SER A 554 -38.92 30.52 -29.66
N SER A 555 -39.23 30.08 -28.45
CA SER A 555 -38.37 29.32 -27.55
C SER A 555 -38.16 27.87 -27.98
N ASN A 556 -39.00 27.37 -28.89
CA ASN A 556 -38.91 26.02 -29.45
C ASN A 556 -38.94 26.10 -30.98
N LEU A 557 -38.46 25.05 -31.66
CA LEU A 557 -38.50 24.99 -33.12
C LEU A 557 -39.96 24.81 -33.58
N ALA A 558 -40.68 25.90 -33.76
CA ALA A 558 -42.03 25.92 -34.29
C ALA A 558 -41.99 26.03 -35.82
N ARG A 559 -42.51 25.03 -36.54
CA ARG A 559 -42.73 25.14 -38.00
C ARG A 559 -43.97 26.00 -38.25
N GLY A 560 -43.79 27.30 -38.40
CA GLY A 560 -44.87 28.20 -38.84
C GLY A 560 -45.06 28.15 -40.36
N MET A 561 -46.31 28.31 -40.81
CA MET A 561 -46.69 28.34 -42.22
C MET A 561 -45.98 29.46 -42.98
N ASN A 562 -45.47 29.15 -44.17
CA ASN A 562 -45.18 30.14 -45.19
C ASN A 562 -46.52 30.48 -45.87
N PRO A 563 -47.04 31.72 -45.78
CA PRO A 563 -48.26 32.11 -46.48
C PRO A 563 -47.96 32.27 -47.97
N SER A 564 -47.87 31.13 -48.69
CA SER A 564 -47.62 31.11 -50.13
C SER A 564 -48.69 31.92 -50.87
N GLY A 565 -48.28 33.00 -51.55
CA GLY A 565 -49.16 33.84 -52.37
C GLY A 565 -49.72 35.10 -51.68
N ALA A 566 -49.33 35.38 -50.42
CA ALA A 566 -49.74 36.60 -49.73
C ALA A 566 -48.78 37.76 -50.04
N HIS A 567 -49.28 38.92 -50.45
CA HIS A 567 -48.45 40.05 -50.88
C HIS A 567 -48.32 41.16 -49.83
N ALA A 568 -49.17 41.11 -48.80
CA ALA A 568 -49.08 41.90 -47.58
C ALA A 568 -49.45 41.03 -46.37
N ILE A 569 -49.04 41.43 -45.18
CA ILE A 569 -49.47 40.79 -43.93
C ILE A 569 -50.01 41.83 -42.96
N VAL A 570 -51.03 41.41 -42.23
CA VAL A 570 -51.59 42.11 -41.08
C VAL A 570 -51.11 41.42 -39.82
N ILE A 571 -50.49 42.16 -38.92
CA ILE A 571 -50.10 41.64 -37.60
C ILE A 571 -51.21 42.00 -36.61
N ASP A 572 -51.79 41.04 -35.89
CA ASP A 572 -52.61 41.29 -34.70
C ASP A 572 -51.70 41.22 -33.48
N GLY A 573 -51.31 42.39 -32.97
CA GLY A 573 -50.38 42.51 -31.86
C GLY A 573 -50.91 41.93 -30.53
N THR A 574 -52.23 41.95 -30.33
CA THR A 574 -52.83 41.46 -29.09
C THR A 574 -52.81 39.93 -29.04
N ARG A 575 -53.02 39.29 -30.20
CA ARG A 575 -53.07 37.82 -30.32
C ARG A 575 -51.77 37.18 -30.80
N ARG A 576 -50.77 37.99 -31.20
CA ARG A 576 -49.50 37.53 -31.79
C ARG A 576 -49.72 36.63 -33.01
N SER A 577 -50.73 36.97 -33.79
CA SER A 577 -51.12 36.26 -35.02
C SER A 577 -50.91 37.16 -36.24
N ILE A 578 -50.81 36.53 -37.40
CA ILE A 578 -50.80 37.25 -38.68
C ILE A 578 -52.00 36.84 -39.53
N LEU A 579 -52.48 37.79 -40.33
CA LEU A 579 -53.45 37.57 -41.39
C LEU A 579 -52.80 37.94 -42.72
N PRO A 580 -52.47 36.96 -43.58
CA PRO A 580 -51.97 37.23 -44.92
C PRO A 580 -53.04 37.86 -45.81
N LEU A 581 -52.65 38.80 -46.67
CA LEU A 581 -53.52 39.45 -47.65
C LEU A 581 -53.03 39.17 -49.07
N ALA A 582 -53.96 38.88 -49.97
CA ALA A 582 -53.68 38.67 -51.40
C ALA A 582 -53.88 39.97 -52.20
N ASP A 583 -53.51 39.95 -53.48
CA ASP A 583 -53.78 41.07 -54.41
C ASP A 583 -55.29 41.32 -54.53
N GLY A 584 -55.67 42.59 -54.67
CA GLY A 584 -57.04 43.06 -54.76
C GLY A 584 -57.59 43.66 -53.46
N VAL A 585 -58.91 43.77 -53.37
CA VAL A 585 -59.60 44.39 -52.23
C VAL A 585 -59.80 43.35 -51.13
N ASN A 586 -59.21 43.57 -49.96
CA ASN A 586 -59.34 42.70 -48.79
C ASN A 586 -60.19 43.41 -47.72
N PHE A 587 -61.33 42.82 -47.37
CA PHE A 587 -62.19 43.33 -46.30
C PHE A 587 -61.78 42.70 -44.98
N LEU A 588 -61.47 43.51 -43.97
CA LEU A 588 -61.10 43.06 -42.63
C LEU A 588 -62.28 43.25 -41.68
N SER A 589 -62.58 42.22 -40.90
CA SER A 589 -63.62 42.23 -39.86
C SER A 589 -63.05 41.67 -38.56
N LEU A 590 -63.79 41.83 -37.47
CA LEU A 590 -63.49 41.18 -36.20
C LEU A 590 -64.31 39.90 -36.06
N ASP A 591 -63.65 38.80 -35.69
CA ASP A 591 -64.32 37.57 -35.27
C ASP A 591 -65.09 37.77 -33.95
N ALA A 592 -65.91 36.79 -33.55
CA ALA A 592 -66.72 36.86 -32.32
C ALA A 592 -65.90 36.99 -31.02
N SER A 593 -64.62 36.62 -31.06
CA SER A 593 -63.67 36.77 -29.96
C SER A 593 -62.90 38.09 -30.03
N GLY A 594 -63.14 38.89 -31.08
CA GLY A 594 -62.44 40.13 -31.38
C GLY A 594 -61.04 39.90 -31.96
N GLY A 595 -60.84 39.03 -32.94
CA GLY A 595 -59.60 38.90 -33.71
C GLY A 595 -59.77 39.34 -35.15
N ILE A 596 -58.68 39.77 -35.79
CA ILE A 596 -58.74 40.21 -37.18
C ILE A 596 -58.91 38.98 -38.09
N GLN A 597 -59.94 39.00 -38.93
CA GLN A 597 -60.19 37.99 -39.96
C GLN A 597 -60.56 38.65 -41.30
N GLN A 598 -60.33 37.94 -42.41
CA GLN A 598 -60.73 38.38 -43.74
C GLN A 598 -62.21 38.04 -43.99
N ALA A 599 -63.01 39.04 -44.38
CA ALA A 599 -64.41 38.88 -44.78
C ALA A 599 -64.53 38.58 -46.29
N GLN A 600 -65.56 37.82 -46.69
CA GLN A 600 -65.75 37.39 -48.10
C GLN A 600 -66.32 38.48 -49.03
N SER A 601 -66.97 39.52 -48.49
CA SER A 601 -67.56 40.65 -49.21
C SER A 601 -67.70 41.83 -48.25
N ASP A 602 -67.89 43.07 -48.72
CA ASP A 602 -68.13 44.23 -47.84
C ASP A 602 -69.52 44.18 -47.19
N PRO A 603 -69.68 43.76 -45.90
CA PRO A 603 -70.99 43.53 -45.32
C PRO A 603 -71.56 44.79 -44.64
N GLY A 604 -70.89 45.94 -44.71
CA GLY A 604 -71.19 47.10 -43.86
C GLY A 604 -70.63 47.00 -42.43
N ASP A 605 -70.15 45.82 -42.02
CA ASP A 605 -69.45 45.53 -40.76
C ASP A 605 -67.92 45.42 -40.90
N SER A 606 -67.38 45.75 -42.07
CA SER A 606 -65.93 45.81 -42.30
C SER A 606 -65.31 46.88 -41.41
N ILE A 607 -64.37 46.51 -40.55
CA ILE A 607 -63.63 47.48 -39.74
C ILE A 607 -62.55 48.20 -40.55
N MET A 608 -62.20 47.66 -41.72
CA MET A 608 -61.17 48.21 -42.57
C MET A 608 -61.19 47.53 -43.94
N THR A 609 -60.96 48.29 -45.00
CA THR A 609 -60.73 47.75 -46.33
C THR A 609 -59.29 48.02 -46.73
N VAL A 610 -58.56 46.97 -47.09
CA VAL A 610 -57.16 47.02 -47.51
C VAL A 610 -57.07 46.57 -48.96
N THR A 611 -56.84 47.51 -49.87
CA THR A 611 -56.61 47.19 -51.29
C THR A 611 -55.12 47.04 -51.53
N VAL A 612 -54.71 45.87 -51.98
CA VAL A 612 -53.33 45.56 -52.40
C VAL A 612 -53.29 45.61 -53.92
N GLU A 613 -52.66 46.64 -54.50
CA GLU A 613 -52.58 46.79 -55.95
C GLU A 613 -51.40 45.98 -56.53
N PRO A 614 -51.61 45.16 -57.59
CA PRO A 614 -50.51 44.55 -58.33
C PRO A 614 -49.76 45.64 -59.12
N SER A 615 -48.47 45.83 -58.82
CA SER A 615 -47.65 46.89 -59.41
C SER A 615 -46.98 46.45 -60.71
N SER A 616 -47.02 47.31 -61.73
CA SER A 616 -46.18 47.18 -62.94
C SER A 616 -45.08 48.26 -63.10
N ASP A 617 -44.92 49.25 -62.19
CA ASP A 617 -43.74 50.14 -62.26
C ASP A 617 -43.45 51.09 -61.07
N LEU A 618 -44.16 51.06 -59.94
CA LEU A 618 -43.85 51.92 -58.77
C LEU A 618 -44.49 51.36 -57.48
N GLY A 619 -43.88 50.33 -56.86
CA GLY A 619 -44.23 49.83 -55.53
C GLY A 619 -45.66 49.23 -55.38
N ARG A 620 -45.83 48.17 -54.59
CA ARG A 620 -47.19 47.75 -54.20
C ARG A 620 -47.81 48.86 -53.35
N ARG A 621 -49.00 49.32 -53.71
CA ARG A 621 -49.74 50.32 -52.95
C ARG A 621 -50.74 49.63 -52.05
N VAL A 622 -50.82 50.11 -50.82
CA VAL A 622 -51.87 49.72 -49.88
C VAL A 622 -52.76 50.92 -49.62
N SER A 623 -54.00 50.81 -50.09
CA SER A 623 -55.05 51.78 -49.76
C SER A 623 -55.89 51.24 -48.61
N ILE A 624 -56.11 52.10 -47.63
CA ILE A 624 -56.80 51.82 -46.38
C ILE A 624 -58.05 52.68 -46.32
N MET A 625 -59.22 52.06 -46.20
CA MET A 625 -60.44 52.78 -45.87
C MET A 625 -60.68 52.76 -44.35
N THR A 626 -60.88 53.92 -43.73
CA THR A 626 -61.16 54.01 -42.29
C THR A 626 -62.59 53.53 -41.97
N PRO A 627 -62.78 52.77 -40.88
CA PRO A 627 -64.11 52.41 -40.37
C PRO A 627 -64.89 53.64 -39.94
N VAL A 628 -66.18 53.43 -39.70
CA VAL A 628 -67.14 54.41 -39.17
C VAL A 628 -66.68 55.03 -37.83
N THR A 629 -65.82 54.35 -37.07
CA THR A 629 -65.31 54.80 -35.77
C THR A 629 -63.98 55.57 -35.85
N GLY A 630 -63.37 55.71 -37.03
CA GLY A 630 -62.06 56.31 -37.22
C GLY A 630 -60.90 55.40 -36.82
N ILE A 631 -59.67 55.81 -37.15
CA ILE A 631 -58.43 55.07 -36.87
C ILE A 631 -57.45 55.99 -36.15
N LYS A 632 -56.88 55.56 -35.03
CA LYS A 632 -55.66 56.18 -34.51
C LYS A 632 -54.45 55.55 -35.20
N LEU A 633 -53.50 56.36 -35.69
CA LEU A 633 -52.29 55.95 -36.40
C LEU A 633 -51.07 56.47 -35.65
N THR A 634 -50.21 55.60 -35.12
CA THR A 634 -48.89 55.99 -34.59
C THR A 634 -47.78 55.77 -35.61
N ALA A 635 -46.89 56.75 -35.78
CA ALA A 635 -45.74 56.66 -36.66
C ALA A 635 -44.45 57.14 -35.99
N LYS A 636 -43.27 56.63 -36.40
CA LYS A 636 -41.97 57.12 -35.95
C LYS A 636 -41.52 58.29 -36.80
N ILE A 637 -41.26 59.44 -36.20
CA ILE A 637 -40.72 60.62 -36.92
C ILE A 637 -39.31 61.03 -36.48
N ASP A 638 -38.86 60.57 -35.30
CA ASP A 638 -37.49 60.72 -34.81
C ASP A 638 -37.20 59.65 -33.73
N ASP A 639 -35.97 59.56 -33.23
CA ASP A 639 -35.46 58.55 -32.29
C ASP A 639 -36.31 58.38 -31.01
N TYR A 640 -37.01 59.44 -30.58
CA TYR A 640 -37.82 59.47 -29.36
C TYR A 640 -39.27 59.90 -29.57
N ASN A 641 -39.70 60.12 -30.82
CA ASN A 641 -40.99 60.74 -31.10
C ASN A 641 -41.88 59.83 -31.97
N TYR A 642 -43.01 59.44 -31.37
CA TYR A 642 -44.01 58.56 -31.96
C TYR A 642 -45.39 59.23 -31.93
N PRO A 643 -45.63 60.31 -32.69
CA PRO A 643 -46.91 60.98 -32.70
C PRO A 643 -48.02 60.03 -33.15
N SER A 644 -49.19 60.21 -32.55
CA SER A 644 -50.40 59.51 -32.96
C SER A 644 -51.37 60.48 -33.62
N TYR A 645 -51.80 60.14 -34.83
CA TYR A 645 -52.74 60.89 -35.65
C TYR A 645 -54.10 60.21 -35.63
N ASN A 646 -55.18 60.95 -35.41
CA ASN A 646 -56.53 60.41 -35.57
C ASN A 646 -56.96 60.61 -37.02
N LEU A 647 -57.07 59.52 -37.76
CA LEU A 647 -57.60 59.47 -39.11
C LEU A 647 -59.15 59.47 -39.03
N PRO A 648 -59.83 60.52 -39.52
CA PRO A 648 -61.28 60.58 -39.50
C PRO A 648 -61.96 59.39 -40.24
N PRO A 649 -63.15 58.98 -39.78
CA PRO A 649 -63.88 57.85 -40.35
C PRO A 649 -64.30 58.08 -41.80
N ASN A 650 -64.54 56.98 -42.53
CA ASN A 650 -65.02 56.94 -43.92
C ASN A 650 -64.13 57.67 -44.95
N ASN A 651 -62.83 57.78 -44.68
CA ASN A 651 -61.85 58.32 -45.62
C ASN A 651 -60.92 57.21 -46.12
N THR A 652 -60.47 57.35 -47.35
CA THR A 652 -59.43 56.48 -47.92
C THR A 652 -58.07 57.14 -47.76
N TYR A 653 -57.15 56.42 -47.12
CA TYR A 653 -55.76 56.80 -46.95
C TYR A 653 -54.89 55.87 -47.78
N THR A 654 -53.96 56.42 -48.55
CA THR A 654 -53.00 55.63 -49.32
C THR A 654 -51.67 55.62 -48.58
N VAL A 655 -51.13 54.44 -48.37
CA VAL A 655 -49.82 54.24 -47.75
C VAL A 655 -48.81 54.02 -48.87
N PHE A 656 -47.79 54.87 -48.92
CA PHE A 656 -46.72 54.77 -49.90
C PHE A 656 -45.49 54.16 -49.24
N PRO A 657 -44.81 53.18 -49.88
CA PRO A 657 -43.50 52.74 -49.41
C PRO A 657 -42.47 53.88 -49.58
N ILE A 658 -41.51 53.97 -48.66
CA ILE A 658 -40.47 55.05 -48.62
C ILE A 658 -39.56 55.10 -49.85
N SER A 659 -39.55 54.12 -50.76
CA SER A 659 -38.61 54.16 -51.88
C SER A 659 -39.02 53.47 -53.19
N ASN A 660 -38.45 54.02 -54.26
CA ASN A 660 -38.51 53.59 -55.66
C ASN A 660 -37.51 52.44 -55.91
N VAL A 661 -37.70 51.31 -55.22
CA VAL A 661 -36.82 50.13 -55.36
C VAL A 661 -37.54 49.04 -56.13
N SER A 662 -36.86 48.52 -57.15
CA SER A 662 -37.24 47.32 -57.89
C SER A 662 -37.30 46.11 -56.95
N ASP A 663 -38.51 45.66 -56.66
CA ASP A 663 -38.88 44.40 -55.99
C ASP A 663 -38.17 44.04 -54.67
N PRO A 664 -38.75 44.42 -53.51
CA PRO A 664 -38.77 43.56 -52.34
C PRO A 664 -39.99 42.61 -52.42
N PRO A 665 -39.86 41.32 -52.07
CA PRO A 665 -40.94 40.35 -52.25
C PRO A 665 -42.23 40.66 -51.45
N TYR A 666 -42.16 41.53 -50.42
CA TYR A 666 -43.31 41.91 -49.58
C TYR A 666 -43.21 43.35 -49.03
N ALA A 667 -43.11 44.37 -49.89
CA ALA A 667 -43.35 45.75 -49.46
C ALA A 667 -44.85 45.98 -49.28
N THR A 668 -45.35 45.65 -48.10
CA THR A 668 -46.21 46.49 -47.24
C THR A 668 -46.68 45.62 -46.07
N ARG A 669 -46.10 45.81 -44.89
CA ARG A 669 -46.49 45.08 -43.67
C ARG A 669 -47.29 46.04 -42.81
N VAL A 670 -48.62 45.99 -42.88
CA VAL A 670 -49.44 46.85 -42.04
C VAL A 670 -49.65 46.18 -40.68
N ALA A 671 -49.12 46.78 -39.63
CA ALA A 671 -49.30 46.27 -38.27
C ALA A 671 -50.66 46.75 -37.71
N TYR A 672 -51.42 45.87 -37.07
CA TYR A 672 -52.72 46.24 -36.50
C TYR A 672 -52.91 45.78 -35.03
N ARG A 673 -53.53 46.69 -34.28
CA ARG A 673 -54.26 46.51 -33.01
C ARG A 673 -53.49 46.37 -31.68
N TYR A 674 -53.67 47.40 -30.84
CA TYR A 674 -53.69 47.32 -29.36
C TYR A 674 -55.05 47.88 -28.88
N GLY A 675 -55.94 47.05 -28.33
CA GLY A 675 -57.30 47.51 -27.92
C GLY A 675 -58.32 47.59 -29.05
N THR A 676 -59.54 48.11 -28.83
CA THR A 676 -60.67 47.96 -29.78
C THR A 676 -60.67 48.92 -30.98
N THR A 677 -59.90 50.02 -30.99
CA THR A 677 -59.97 51.07 -32.04
C THR A 677 -58.63 51.75 -32.41
N ASP A 678 -57.46 51.27 -31.93
CA ASP A 678 -56.15 51.88 -32.20
C ASP A 678 -55.33 51.08 -33.24
N PHE A 679 -54.72 51.76 -34.21
CA PHE A 679 -53.96 51.18 -35.34
C PHE A 679 -52.53 51.77 -35.42
N GLN A 680 -51.57 51.08 -36.02
CA GLN A 680 -50.21 51.61 -36.23
C GLN A 680 -49.70 51.23 -37.62
N LEU A 681 -49.59 52.20 -38.54
CA LEU A 681 -48.84 51.99 -39.77
C LEU A 681 -47.37 52.21 -39.47
N VAL A 682 -46.57 51.19 -39.74
CA VAL A 682 -45.12 51.28 -39.75
C VAL A 682 -44.69 51.85 -41.10
N ASP A 683 -45.17 53.05 -41.44
CA ASP A 683 -44.63 53.88 -42.51
C ASP A 683 -45.35 55.25 -42.55
N VAL A 684 -44.74 56.32 -42.04
CA VAL A 684 -45.16 57.69 -42.34
C VAL A 684 -43.90 58.56 -42.43
N THR A 685 -43.40 58.78 -43.64
CA THR A 685 -42.57 59.97 -43.89
C THR A 685 -43.44 61.19 -43.66
N GLY A 686 -42.99 62.12 -42.81
CA GLY A 686 -43.79 63.24 -42.30
C GLY A 686 -44.16 64.34 -43.30
N ASN A 687 -44.60 64.00 -44.52
CA ASN A 687 -45.31 64.89 -45.43
C ASN A 687 -46.76 64.43 -45.62
#